data_AF-A0A9P1G211-F1
#
_entry.id   AF-A0A9P1G211-F1
#
_cell.length_a   1.000
_cell.length_b   1.000
_cell.length_c   1.000
_cell.angle_alpha   90.00
_cell.angle_beta   90.00
_cell.angle_gamma   90.00
#
_symmetry.space_group_name_H-M   'P 1'
#
loop_
_entity.id
_entity.type
_entity.pdbx_description
1 polymer ?
#
loop_
_entity_poly.entity_id
_entity_poly.type
_entity_poly.pdbx_seq_one_letter_code
_entity_poly.pdbx_strand_id
1 'polypeptide(L)'
;MSPAVSADGCEFYDNSDRPAFVYYRRADNGSKIEVKPRSALNGLCYYPEASCEDLNFSCCQLTDDMEHWAKHGTNVNLYSCLVCLLLPMLCWRIIQRVRNSRQEGKRAVEDDDSDGTNEEENEADESYEAGTLAVCDDSDDDEEEPSRCRKTVGILTCVGFCLAISFECYLITFSANITQRLLSVPMRNSMLAGDAFLVPLREIFQFLEDVVTVRVMAAIGSGNVGAVRSVLMLGVFGGAFFGIVAAGCATALCSWPAALRWLLAPYAMHDSALGCPLVPKGDEAAEMAKQYLLFSVWCWPALFVSMALKGFLLGLQEYGLFIFMGLVQTVTQITLLYILFVPHPSLDALGWIVFVGSYMSLISTLGIFLFKRDLRLRYNLTINCAQATELGAPEVVQISWKKASQEGFYAMLLDVAAQVSVTTGVYVAGGLLGVGAMYQVSAWQAAFPQYGLQWIFGVTYVLRLQGSNLVAAKEYKQFRNLFRTIMVYGIILAIVAASSLIPFRVPIAFQEAAQACEYASSLNCANIFASVFGGGDTGGDTLQGSAMLLFVPTLLARSFYQLYKAGLYACLDWSFMASTAVAATVLVFFPTISIAIYLKTVSSILIAMYLPMLMMAIAFLLRTRRNIKRMLSGQRGPWEKEL
;
A
#
# COMPACT_ATOMS: atom_id res chain seq x y z
N MET A 1 38.38 -55.22 6.02
CA MET A 1 36.93 -55.06 6.28
C MET A 1 36.79 -54.24 7.54
N SER A 2 36.65 -52.92 7.40
CA SER A 2 36.30 -52.03 8.50
C SER A 2 34.78 -51.89 8.54
N PRO A 3 34.11 -52.11 9.68
CA PRO A 3 32.67 -51.91 9.80
C PRO A 3 32.34 -50.41 9.99
N ALA A 4 31.17 -50.04 9.45
CA ALA A 4 30.29 -48.93 9.80
C ALA A 4 30.88 -47.56 10.22
N VAL A 5 30.62 -46.54 9.40
CA VAL A 5 30.01 -45.29 9.90
C VAL A 5 28.74 -45.06 9.08
N SER A 6 27.64 -45.68 9.50
CA SER A 6 26.30 -45.21 9.14
C SER A 6 25.99 -44.03 10.05
N ALA A 7 26.19 -42.82 9.54
CA ALA A 7 25.55 -41.62 10.05
C ALA A 7 24.96 -40.84 8.87
N ASP A 8 24.18 -41.54 8.02
CA ASP A 8 23.21 -40.90 7.13
C ASP A 8 22.01 -40.51 8.00
N GLY A 9 22.17 -39.43 8.75
CA GLY A 9 21.11 -38.85 9.58
C GLY A 9 21.44 -37.39 9.80
N CYS A 10 20.55 -36.51 9.39
CA CYS A 10 20.66 -35.11 9.74
C CYS A 10 19.31 -34.60 10.21
N GLU A 11 19.24 -34.22 11.47
CA GLU A 11 18.05 -33.75 12.15
C GLU A 11 18.19 -32.25 12.38
N PHE A 12 17.38 -31.45 11.69
CA PHE A 12 17.21 -30.04 12.01
C PHE A 12 16.09 -29.91 13.06
N TYR A 13 16.47 -29.64 14.32
CA TYR A 13 15.53 -29.56 15.44
C TYR A 13 15.07 -28.13 15.74
N ASP A 14 13.75 -27.97 15.87
CA ASP A 14 13.15 -27.06 16.86
C ASP A 14 12.08 -27.82 17.69
N ASN A 15 12.36 -29.08 18.09
CA ASN A 15 11.50 -30.01 18.88
C ASN A 15 10.43 -30.89 18.17
N SER A 16 10.60 -31.31 16.91
CA SER A 16 9.75 -32.38 16.32
C SER A 16 10.57 -33.50 15.71
N ASP A 17 10.11 -34.75 15.81
CA ASP A 17 10.71 -35.96 15.20
C ASP A 17 10.77 -35.93 13.65
N ARG A 18 10.51 -34.78 13.01
CA ARG A 18 10.46 -34.59 11.55
C ARG A 18 11.10 -33.26 11.13
N PRO A 19 11.83 -33.23 10.00
CA PRO A 19 12.38 -31.99 9.42
C PRO A 19 11.26 -31.11 8.84
N ALA A 20 11.42 -29.78 8.93
CA ALA A 20 10.46 -28.82 8.39
C ALA A 20 10.38 -28.82 6.85
N PHE A 21 11.46 -29.23 6.19
CA PHE A 21 11.58 -29.32 4.74
C PHE A 21 11.97 -30.71 4.30
N VAL A 22 11.45 -31.13 3.14
CA VAL A 22 11.88 -32.36 2.46
C VAL A 22 12.36 -32.01 1.06
N TYR A 23 13.46 -32.64 0.66
CA TYR A 23 14.07 -32.45 -0.65
C TYR A 23 13.77 -33.65 -1.53
N TYR A 24 13.31 -33.40 -2.75
CA TYR A 24 12.98 -34.45 -3.71
C TYR A 24 13.68 -34.23 -5.05
N ARG A 25 14.21 -35.31 -5.61
CA ARG A 25 14.62 -35.42 -7.01
C ARG A 25 13.49 -36.06 -7.80
N ARG A 26 13.15 -35.51 -8.97
CA ARG A 26 12.25 -36.19 -9.90
C ARG A 26 13.06 -37.21 -10.71
N ALA A 27 12.69 -38.49 -10.61
CA ALA A 27 13.25 -39.53 -11.45
C ALA A 27 12.70 -39.44 -12.89
N ASP A 28 13.35 -40.10 -13.85
CA ASP A 28 12.96 -40.08 -15.28
C ASP A 28 11.50 -40.54 -15.51
N ASN A 29 10.96 -41.37 -14.60
CA ASN A 29 9.58 -41.84 -14.62
C ASN A 29 8.57 -40.86 -13.98
N GLY A 30 9.02 -39.67 -13.56
CA GLY A 30 8.22 -38.66 -12.88
C GLY A 30 8.04 -38.87 -11.36
N SER A 31 8.53 -39.96 -10.78
CA SER A 31 8.43 -40.23 -9.34
C SER A 31 9.36 -39.32 -8.52
N LYS A 32 8.96 -38.98 -7.29
CA LYS A 32 9.77 -38.20 -6.36
C LYS A 32 10.64 -39.14 -5.51
N ILE A 33 11.95 -38.96 -5.55
CA ILE A 33 12.93 -39.66 -4.71
C ILE A 33 13.43 -38.67 -3.66
N GLU A 34 13.27 -38.98 -2.39
CA GLU A 34 13.77 -38.15 -1.30
C GLU A 34 15.30 -38.10 -1.28
N VAL A 35 15.86 -36.90 -1.19
CA VAL A 35 17.30 -36.66 -1.12
C VAL A 35 17.71 -36.69 0.35
N LYS A 36 18.58 -37.64 0.70
CA LYS A 36 19.08 -37.75 2.07
C LYS A 36 20.04 -36.59 2.38
N PRO A 37 19.86 -35.89 3.52
CA PRO A 37 20.79 -34.86 3.94
C PRO A 37 22.15 -35.43 4.30
N ARG A 38 23.18 -34.58 4.22
CA ARG A 38 24.49 -34.82 4.81
C ARG A 38 24.71 -33.86 5.97
N SER A 39 25.40 -34.33 7.01
CA SER A 39 25.79 -33.49 8.14
C SER A 39 26.95 -32.56 7.75
N ALA A 40 26.78 -31.26 7.98
CA ALA A 40 27.83 -30.27 7.91
C ALA A 40 28.58 -30.17 9.26
N LEU A 41 29.81 -29.67 9.23
CA LEU A 41 30.68 -29.50 10.41
C LEU A 41 30.03 -28.68 11.55
N ASN A 42 29.01 -27.88 11.24
CA ASN A 42 28.33 -26.98 12.18
C ASN A 42 27.05 -27.60 12.77
N GLY A 43 26.82 -28.91 12.59
CA GLY A 43 25.60 -29.59 13.03
C GLY A 43 24.37 -29.32 12.15
N LEU A 44 24.55 -28.64 11.01
CA LEU A 44 23.49 -28.34 10.05
C LEU A 44 23.41 -29.39 8.95
N CYS A 45 22.24 -29.50 8.35
CA CYS A 45 22.01 -30.37 7.20
C CYS A 45 22.26 -29.62 5.91
N TYR A 46 23.06 -30.21 5.02
CA TYR A 46 23.25 -29.73 3.67
C TYR A 46 22.85 -30.83 2.67
N TYR A 47 22.34 -30.41 1.51
CA TYR A 47 21.73 -31.26 0.50
C TYR A 47 22.43 -31.01 -0.83
N PRO A 48 23.56 -31.69 -1.13
CA PRO A 48 24.43 -31.36 -2.25
C PRO A 48 23.76 -31.43 -3.63
N GLU A 49 22.61 -32.09 -3.73
CA GLU A 49 21.85 -32.27 -4.97
C GLU A 49 20.61 -31.36 -5.06
N ALA A 50 20.38 -30.48 -4.09
CA ALA A 50 19.23 -29.60 -4.04
C ALA A 50 19.46 -28.30 -4.81
N SER A 51 19.31 -28.30 -6.14
CA SER A 51 19.30 -27.06 -6.91
C SER A 51 17.86 -26.56 -7.13
N CYS A 52 17.67 -25.24 -7.04
CA CYS A 52 16.43 -24.55 -7.43
C CYS A 52 16.44 -24.10 -8.90
N GLU A 53 17.58 -24.22 -9.60
CA GLU A 53 17.74 -23.76 -10.98
C GLU A 53 17.21 -24.77 -12.02
N ASP A 54 17.24 -26.07 -11.70
CA ASP A 54 16.77 -27.12 -12.60
C ASP A 54 15.28 -27.38 -12.42
N LEU A 55 14.48 -27.27 -13.50
CA LEU A 55 13.06 -27.64 -13.53
C LEU A 55 12.78 -29.12 -13.13
N ASN A 56 13.83 -29.96 -13.13
CA ASN A 56 13.80 -31.36 -12.71
C ASN A 56 13.96 -31.55 -11.18
N PHE A 57 14.39 -30.52 -10.46
CA PHE A 57 14.53 -30.49 -9.01
C PHE A 57 13.60 -29.42 -8.44
N SER A 58 12.65 -29.82 -7.61
CA SER A 58 11.85 -28.82 -6.88
C SER A 58 12.67 -28.31 -5.69
N CYS A 59 12.73 -26.98 -5.52
CA CYS A 59 13.13 -26.37 -4.24
C CYS A 59 12.42 -27.03 -3.06
N CYS A 60 12.96 -26.83 -1.85
CA CYS A 60 12.35 -27.23 -0.58
C CYS A 60 10.82 -27.23 -0.61
N GLN A 61 10.23 -28.41 -0.43
CA GLN A 61 8.82 -28.50 -0.14
C GLN A 61 8.64 -28.55 1.37
N LEU A 62 7.74 -27.70 1.86
CA LEU A 62 7.20 -27.85 3.20
C LEU A 62 6.59 -29.25 3.30
N THR A 63 6.70 -29.88 4.47
CA THR A 63 5.91 -31.08 4.75
C THR A 63 4.42 -30.77 4.59
N ASP A 64 3.62 -31.74 4.13
CA ASP A 64 2.18 -31.57 3.88
C ASP A 64 1.45 -30.93 5.07
N ASP A 65 1.81 -31.33 6.30
CA ASP A 65 1.25 -30.78 7.53
C ASP A 65 1.54 -29.27 7.67
N MET A 66 2.81 -28.87 7.53
CA MET A 66 3.23 -27.46 7.61
C MET A 66 2.64 -26.61 6.48
N GLU A 67 2.60 -27.14 5.25
CA GLU A 67 1.97 -26.44 4.12
C GLU A 67 0.48 -26.23 4.36
N HIS A 68 -0.22 -27.26 4.85
CA HIS A 68 -1.63 -27.17 5.19
C HIS A 68 -1.88 -26.08 6.25
N TRP A 69 -1.09 -26.04 7.33
CA TRP A 69 -1.23 -25.03 8.38
C TRP A 69 -0.88 -23.62 7.91
N ALA A 70 0.16 -23.45 7.09
CA ALA A 70 0.53 -22.16 6.54
C ALA A 70 -0.59 -21.61 5.63
N LYS A 71 -1.08 -22.45 4.71
CA LYS A 71 -2.20 -22.12 3.82
C LYS A 71 -3.48 -21.84 4.60
N HIS A 72 -3.76 -22.60 5.66
CA HIS A 72 -4.90 -22.35 6.53
C HIS A 72 -4.81 -20.96 7.18
N GLY A 73 -3.66 -20.59 7.75
CA GLY A 73 -3.43 -19.27 8.34
C GLY A 73 -3.62 -18.13 7.33
N THR A 74 -3.03 -18.24 6.14
CA THR A 74 -3.19 -17.23 5.07
C THR A 74 -4.66 -17.11 4.62
N ASN A 75 -5.37 -18.25 4.45
CA ASN A 75 -6.77 -18.26 4.05
C ASN A 75 -7.68 -17.65 5.12
N VAL A 76 -7.49 -18.04 6.39
CA VAL A 76 -8.23 -17.47 7.52
C VAL A 76 -8.06 -15.96 7.56
N ASN A 77 -6.83 -15.47 7.38
CA ASN A 77 -6.58 -14.03 7.31
C ASN A 77 -7.33 -13.38 6.14
N LEU A 78 -7.15 -13.89 4.92
CA LEU A 78 -7.74 -13.34 3.71
C LEU A 78 -9.27 -13.26 3.80
N TYR A 79 -9.93 -14.36 4.14
CA TYR A 79 -11.38 -14.42 4.20
C TYR A 79 -11.93 -13.58 5.36
N SER A 80 -11.26 -13.60 6.52
CA SER A 80 -11.65 -12.77 7.66
C SER A 80 -11.53 -11.29 7.35
N CYS A 81 -10.44 -10.84 6.71
CA CYS A 81 -10.27 -9.45 6.27
C CYS A 81 -11.33 -9.04 5.24
N LEU A 82 -11.65 -9.92 4.28
CA LEU A 82 -12.68 -9.65 3.27
C LEU A 82 -14.09 -9.53 3.89
N VAL A 83 -14.45 -10.43 4.80
CA VAL A 83 -15.71 -10.36 5.56
C VAL A 83 -15.75 -9.11 6.42
N CYS A 84 -14.65 -8.80 7.11
CA CYS A 84 -14.52 -7.60 7.91
C CYS A 84 -14.64 -6.35 7.04
N LEU A 85 -14.17 -6.31 5.80
CA LEU A 85 -14.31 -5.13 4.95
C LEU A 85 -15.75 -4.95 4.46
N LEU A 86 -16.36 -6.03 3.97
CA LEU A 86 -17.67 -5.98 3.32
C LEU A 86 -18.80 -5.68 4.31
N LEU A 87 -18.85 -6.37 5.45
CA LEU A 87 -20.00 -6.26 6.38
C LEU A 87 -20.18 -4.85 6.96
N PRO A 88 -19.16 -4.19 7.55
CA PRO A 88 -19.29 -2.86 8.12
C PRO A 88 -19.55 -1.79 7.07
N MET A 89 -18.99 -1.90 5.86
CA MET A 89 -19.27 -0.96 4.78
C MET A 89 -20.73 -1.06 4.32
N LEU A 90 -21.25 -2.28 4.19
CA LEU A 90 -22.67 -2.53 3.92
C LEU A 90 -23.56 -2.01 5.06
N CYS A 91 -23.23 -2.34 6.31
CA CYS A 91 -23.94 -1.85 7.48
C CYS A 91 -23.92 -0.32 7.57
N TRP A 92 -22.78 0.32 7.31
CA TRP A 92 -22.64 1.78 7.32
C TRP A 92 -23.55 2.42 6.28
N ARG A 93 -23.59 1.89 5.05
CA ARG A 93 -24.50 2.37 4.01
C ARG A 93 -25.97 2.16 4.38
N ILE A 94 -26.32 1.01 4.94
CA ILE A 94 -27.69 0.73 5.41
C ILE A 94 -28.07 1.74 6.50
N ILE A 95 -27.18 2.00 7.47
CA ILE A 95 -27.40 2.96 8.56
C ILE A 95 -27.54 4.38 8.02
N GLN A 96 -26.66 4.81 7.09
CA GLN A 96 -26.77 6.12 6.46
C GLN A 96 -28.09 6.26 5.70
N ARG A 97 -28.50 5.22 4.98
CA ARG A 97 -29.78 5.19 4.28
C ARG A 97 -30.96 5.35 5.22
N VAL A 98 -31.01 4.56 6.30
CA VAL A 98 -32.09 4.65 7.31
C VAL A 98 -32.12 6.05 7.95
N ARG A 99 -30.96 6.67 8.17
CA ARG A 99 -30.87 8.03 8.70
C ARG A 99 -31.40 9.07 7.73
N ASN A 100 -31.00 9.01 6.47
CA ASN A 100 -31.45 9.96 5.45
C ASN A 100 -32.96 9.85 5.24
N SER A 101 -33.51 8.63 5.15
CA SER A 101 -34.97 8.44 5.03
C SER A 101 -35.74 8.94 6.25
N ARG A 102 -35.16 8.84 7.46
CA ARG A 102 -35.77 9.45 8.66
C ARG A 102 -35.71 10.96 8.67
N GLN A 103 -34.70 11.57 8.05
CA GLN A 103 -34.61 13.04 7.95
C GLN A 103 -35.56 13.58 6.88
N GLU A 104 -35.65 12.91 5.73
CA GLU A 104 -36.63 13.22 4.69
C GLU A 104 -38.06 13.13 5.25
N GLY A 105 -38.39 12.04 5.96
CA GLY A 105 -39.71 11.90 6.58
C GLY A 105 -40.01 12.91 7.70
N LYS A 106 -38.99 13.46 8.38
CA LYS A 106 -39.20 14.53 9.36
C LYS A 106 -39.47 15.88 8.70
N ARG A 107 -38.77 16.19 7.60
CA ARG A 107 -38.99 17.42 6.83
C ARG A 107 -40.38 17.43 6.22
N ALA A 108 -40.80 16.31 5.63
CA ALA A 108 -42.14 16.19 5.07
C ALA A 108 -43.26 16.44 6.11
N VAL A 109 -43.07 16.00 7.37
CA VAL A 109 -44.03 16.27 8.45
C VAL A 109 -43.97 17.72 8.95
N GLU A 110 -42.76 18.30 9.06
CA GLU A 110 -42.61 19.72 9.45
C GLU A 110 -43.19 20.67 8.40
N ASP A 111 -43.13 20.31 7.10
CA ASP A 111 -43.72 21.10 6.02
C ASP A 111 -45.26 21.01 6.03
N ASP A 112 -45.84 19.81 6.27
CA ASP A 112 -47.31 19.57 6.32
C ASP A 112 -47.98 20.29 7.52
N ASP A 113 -47.30 20.35 8.67
CA ASP A 113 -47.81 21.11 9.84
C ASP A 113 -47.71 22.64 9.65
N SER A 114 -46.91 23.14 8.69
CA SER A 114 -46.68 24.57 8.49
C SER A 114 -47.65 25.26 7.51
N ASP A 115 -48.35 24.47 6.69
CA ASP A 115 -49.28 24.99 5.67
C ASP A 115 -50.71 25.23 6.22
N GLY A 116 -51.06 24.61 7.36
CA GLY A 116 -52.43 24.66 7.91
C GLY A 116 -52.82 25.90 8.72
N THR A 117 -52.00 26.98 8.79
CA THR A 117 -52.28 28.10 9.73
C THR A 117 -52.21 29.54 9.20
N ASN A 118 -51.97 29.80 7.90
CA ASN A 118 -51.84 31.18 7.41
C ASN A 118 -52.75 31.59 6.21
N GLU A 119 -53.80 30.83 5.89
CA GLU A 119 -54.69 31.16 4.75
C GLU A 119 -55.78 32.22 5.00
N GLU A 120 -55.84 32.91 6.15
CA GLU A 120 -56.94 33.87 6.41
C GLU A 120 -56.63 35.37 6.33
N GLU A 121 -55.39 35.83 6.08
CA GLU A 121 -55.12 37.26 5.93
C GLU A 121 -54.04 37.54 4.88
N ASN A 122 -54.42 37.75 3.61
CA ASN A 122 -53.80 38.74 2.70
C ASN A 122 -54.36 38.63 1.26
N GLU A 123 -55.65 38.92 1.08
CA GLU A 123 -56.20 39.39 -0.20
C GLU A 123 -56.28 40.92 -0.16
N ALA A 124 -55.23 41.60 -0.63
CA ALA A 124 -55.28 42.95 -1.22
C ALA A 124 -53.85 43.47 -1.47
N ASP A 125 -53.30 43.22 -2.65
CA ASP A 125 -53.03 44.30 -3.62
C ASP A 125 -52.36 43.74 -4.87
N GLU A 126 -52.97 44.07 -5.99
CA GLU A 126 -52.62 43.64 -7.34
C GLU A 126 -51.76 44.73 -8.02
N SER A 127 -51.04 44.33 -9.07
CA SER A 127 -50.40 45.14 -10.14
C SER A 127 -48.91 45.50 -9.99
N TYR A 128 -48.05 44.84 -10.78
CA TYR A 128 -47.50 45.41 -12.03
C TYR A 128 -46.63 44.39 -12.81
N GLU A 129 -46.74 44.45 -14.14
CA GLU A 129 -46.15 43.57 -15.17
C GLU A 129 -44.61 43.57 -15.25
N ALA A 130 -44.01 42.45 -15.69
CA ALA A 130 -43.24 42.39 -16.96
C ALA A 130 -42.57 41.02 -17.21
N GLY A 131 -43.08 40.29 -18.21
CA GLY A 131 -42.36 39.43 -19.17
C GLY A 131 -41.27 38.48 -18.68
N THR A 132 -41.59 37.19 -18.55
CA THR A 132 -40.59 36.11 -18.71
C THR A 132 -41.23 34.93 -19.44
N LEU A 133 -40.49 34.41 -20.42
CA LEU A 133 -40.88 33.35 -21.35
C LEU A 133 -41.62 32.18 -20.68
N ALA A 134 -42.85 31.94 -21.15
CA ALA A 134 -43.57 30.70 -20.92
C ALA A 134 -42.84 29.53 -21.59
N VAL A 135 -42.23 28.68 -20.78
CA VAL A 135 -41.91 27.30 -21.15
C VAL A 135 -43.18 26.50 -20.82
N CYS A 136 -43.72 25.83 -21.83
CA CYS A 136 -44.94 25.04 -21.69
C CYS A 136 -44.79 23.99 -20.59
N ASP A 137 -45.66 24.13 -19.61
CA ASP A 137 -46.03 23.18 -18.58
C ASP A 137 -47.00 22.18 -19.24
N ASP A 138 -46.54 20.95 -19.46
CA ASP A 138 -47.34 19.87 -20.02
C ASP A 138 -47.02 18.58 -19.27
N SER A 139 -48.08 17.99 -18.69
CA SER A 139 -48.26 16.63 -18.13
C SER A 139 -47.70 16.33 -16.73
N ASP A 140 -48.57 16.61 -15.74
CA ASP A 140 -48.78 15.80 -14.54
C ASP A 140 -49.17 14.36 -14.93
N ASP A 141 -48.21 13.42 -14.95
CA ASP A 141 -48.46 11.98 -14.99
C ASP A 141 -47.36 11.22 -14.20
N ASP A 142 -47.72 10.71 -13.01
CA ASP A 142 -47.12 9.57 -12.29
C ASP A 142 -45.58 9.52 -12.06
N GLU A 143 -44.97 10.54 -11.44
CA GLU A 143 -43.55 10.53 -11.03
C GLU A 143 -43.20 9.79 -9.70
N GLU A 144 -43.98 8.79 -9.25
CA GLU A 144 -43.68 8.09 -7.97
C GLU A 144 -42.68 6.89 -8.06
N GLU A 145 -42.32 6.41 -9.25
CA GLU A 145 -41.39 5.25 -9.39
C GLU A 145 -39.86 5.49 -9.43
N PRO A 146 -39.26 6.69 -9.56
CA PRO A 146 -37.81 6.83 -9.65
C PRO A 146 -37.06 6.55 -8.33
N SER A 147 -37.76 6.48 -7.19
CA SER A 147 -37.13 6.33 -5.88
C SER A 147 -36.52 4.93 -5.65
N ARG A 148 -37.13 3.86 -6.17
CA ARG A 148 -36.62 2.48 -5.98
C ARG A 148 -35.38 2.21 -6.81
N CYS A 149 -35.33 2.69 -8.06
CA CYS A 149 -34.19 2.50 -8.96
C CYS A 149 -32.92 3.17 -8.39
N ARG A 150 -33.03 4.43 -7.94
CA ARG A 150 -31.91 5.17 -7.33
C ARG A 150 -31.35 4.47 -6.08
N LYS A 151 -32.24 3.88 -5.27
CA LYS A 151 -31.88 3.12 -4.05
C LYS A 151 -31.08 1.85 -4.37
N THR A 152 -31.49 1.09 -5.39
CA THR A 152 -30.80 -0.14 -5.81
C THR A 152 -29.45 0.16 -6.43
N VAL A 153 -29.37 1.18 -7.29
CA VAL A 153 -28.12 1.61 -7.92
C VAL A 153 -27.08 2.00 -6.86
N GLY A 154 -27.45 2.76 -5.84
CA GLY A 154 -26.52 3.17 -4.78
C GLY A 154 -25.90 2.00 -3.99
N ILE A 155 -26.69 0.95 -3.72
CA ILE A 155 -26.17 -0.27 -3.06
C ILE A 155 -25.21 -1.00 -4.00
N LEU A 156 -25.61 -1.20 -5.26
CA LEU A 156 -24.80 -1.89 -6.25
C LEU A 156 -23.46 -1.19 -6.47
N THR A 157 -23.45 0.15 -6.51
CA THR A 157 -22.23 0.94 -6.62
C THR A 157 -21.32 0.76 -5.40
N CYS A 158 -21.87 0.70 -4.19
CA CYS A 158 -21.06 0.49 -3.00
C CYS A 158 -20.48 -0.93 -2.93
N VAL A 159 -21.27 -1.94 -3.30
CA VAL A 159 -20.80 -3.33 -3.42
C VAL A 159 -19.68 -3.40 -4.45
N GLY A 160 -19.89 -2.82 -5.64
CA GLY A 160 -18.88 -2.75 -6.70
C GLY A 160 -17.60 -2.07 -6.24
N PHE A 161 -17.70 -0.97 -5.48
CA PHE A 161 -16.55 -0.27 -4.92
C PHE A 161 -15.76 -1.14 -3.92
N CYS A 162 -16.45 -1.83 -3.02
CA CYS A 162 -15.79 -2.71 -2.05
C CYS A 162 -15.15 -3.92 -2.74
N LEU A 163 -15.81 -4.48 -3.77
CA LEU A 163 -15.25 -5.56 -4.58
C LEU A 163 -14.00 -5.10 -5.33
N ALA A 164 -14.00 -3.91 -5.90
CA ALA A 164 -12.84 -3.36 -6.61
C ALA A 164 -11.64 -3.16 -5.68
N ILE A 165 -11.85 -2.56 -4.50
CA ILE A 165 -10.80 -2.43 -3.49
C ILE A 165 -10.31 -3.82 -3.05
N SER A 166 -11.22 -4.76 -2.78
CA SER A 166 -10.85 -6.11 -2.36
C SER A 166 -10.04 -6.84 -3.43
N PHE A 167 -10.40 -6.65 -4.70
CA PHE A 167 -9.69 -7.23 -5.84
C PHE A 167 -8.29 -6.63 -6.01
N GLU A 168 -8.15 -5.32 -5.88
CA GLU A 168 -6.84 -4.64 -5.89
C GLU A 168 -5.96 -5.10 -4.71
N CYS A 169 -6.54 -5.21 -3.51
CA CYS A 169 -5.85 -5.72 -2.32
C CYS A 169 -5.40 -7.18 -2.49
N TYR A 170 -6.27 -8.01 -3.08
CA TYR A 170 -5.98 -9.39 -3.40
C TYR A 170 -4.83 -9.50 -4.42
N LEU A 171 -4.82 -8.66 -5.47
CA LEU A 171 -3.74 -8.68 -6.45
C LEU A 171 -2.38 -8.37 -5.83
N ILE A 172 -2.30 -7.32 -5.00
CA ILE A 172 -1.03 -6.94 -4.37
C ILE A 172 -0.54 -8.07 -3.46
N THR A 173 -1.46 -8.69 -2.72
CA THR A 173 -1.18 -9.88 -1.89
C THR A 173 -0.68 -11.06 -2.74
N PHE A 174 -1.35 -11.31 -3.86
CA PHE A 174 -1.04 -12.40 -4.78
C PHE A 174 0.31 -12.19 -5.47
N SER A 175 0.59 -10.98 -5.93
CA SER A 175 1.86 -10.59 -6.53
C SER A 175 3.00 -10.77 -5.54
N ALA A 176 2.85 -10.30 -4.30
CA ALA A 176 3.84 -10.49 -3.24
C ALA A 176 4.10 -11.97 -2.93
N ASN A 177 3.06 -12.81 -2.87
CA ASN A 177 3.20 -14.25 -2.62
C ASN A 177 3.85 -14.98 -3.83
N ILE A 178 3.55 -14.58 -5.05
CA ILE A 178 4.17 -15.17 -6.25
C ILE A 178 5.64 -14.78 -6.37
N THR A 179 5.98 -13.50 -6.16
CA THR A 179 7.39 -13.07 -6.20
C THR A 179 8.19 -13.72 -5.08
N GLN A 180 7.59 -13.92 -3.91
CA GLN A 180 8.18 -14.68 -2.81
C GLN A 180 8.58 -16.11 -3.21
N ARG A 181 7.68 -16.79 -3.95
CA ARG A 181 7.78 -18.22 -4.21
C ARG A 181 8.57 -18.55 -5.48
N LEU A 182 8.62 -17.65 -6.46
CA LEU A 182 9.21 -17.94 -7.76
C LEU A 182 10.55 -17.26 -7.99
N LEU A 183 10.87 -16.17 -7.29
CA LEU A 183 12.19 -15.54 -7.43
C LEU A 183 13.23 -16.29 -6.58
N SER A 184 14.40 -16.50 -7.16
CA SER A 184 15.56 -16.95 -6.41
C SER A 184 15.94 -15.94 -5.32
N VAL A 185 16.61 -16.41 -4.28
CA VAL A 185 16.98 -15.56 -3.15
C VAL A 185 17.82 -14.35 -3.57
N PRO A 186 18.83 -14.50 -4.46
CA PRO A 186 19.63 -13.36 -4.90
C PRO A 186 18.84 -12.31 -5.66
N MET A 187 17.96 -12.73 -6.58
CA MET A 187 17.10 -11.81 -7.31
C MET A 187 16.19 -11.05 -6.34
N ARG A 188 15.63 -11.76 -5.37
CA ARG A 188 14.73 -11.17 -4.39
C ARG A 188 15.42 -10.18 -3.45
N ASN A 189 16.62 -10.49 -2.97
CA ASN A 189 17.37 -9.54 -2.15
C ASN A 189 17.76 -8.30 -2.96
N SER A 190 18.09 -8.47 -4.24
CA SER A 190 18.37 -7.35 -5.15
C SER A 190 17.12 -6.50 -5.41
N MET A 191 15.95 -7.15 -5.57
CA MET A 191 14.65 -6.46 -5.66
C MET A 191 14.35 -5.66 -4.38
N LEU A 192 14.53 -6.27 -3.19
CA LEU A 192 14.33 -5.59 -1.92
C LEU A 192 15.25 -4.38 -1.75
N ALA A 193 16.54 -4.52 -2.07
CA ALA A 193 17.47 -3.39 -2.01
C ALA A 193 17.06 -2.28 -2.99
N GLY A 194 16.66 -2.66 -4.20
CA GLY A 194 16.14 -1.75 -5.20
C GLY A 194 14.91 -0.99 -4.69
N ASP A 195 13.91 -1.70 -4.18
CA ASP A 195 12.68 -1.12 -3.64
C ASP A 195 12.95 -0.26 -2.41
N ALA A 196 13.82 -0.69 -1.50
CA ALA A 196 14.20 0.08 -0.32
C ALA A 196 14.78 1.45 -0.71
N PHE A 197 15.49 1.55 -1.83
CA PHE A 197 15.96 2.82 -2.36
C PHE A 197 14.90 3.58 -3.17
N LEU A 198 14.18 2.89 -4.05
CA LEU A 198 13.21 3.51 -4.95
C LEU A 198 11.99 4.07 -4.21
N VAL A 199 11.57 3.45 -3.10
CA VAL A 199 10.39 3.87 -2.35
C VAL A 199 10.57 5.30 -1.80
N PRO A 200 11.62 5.65 -1.02
CA PRO A 200 11.84 7.04 -0.60
C PRO A 200 11.91 8.01 -1.78
N LEU A 201 12.58 7.62 -2.88
CA LEU A 201 12.67 8.47 -4.07
C LEU A 201 11.30 8.70 -4.69
N ARG A 202 10.46 7.66 -4.78
CA ARG A 202 9.08 7.78 -5.24
C ARG A 202 8.29 8.70 -4.33
N GLU A 203 8.37 8.56 -3.00
CA GLU A 203 7.65 9.44 -2.05
C GLU A 203 8.09 10.92 -2.18
N ILE A 204 9.37 11.19 -2.51
CA ILE A 204 9.88 12.55 -2.80
C ILE A 204 9.15 13.22 -3.97
N PHE A 205 8.61 12.44 -4.91
CA PHE A 205 7.95 12.99 -6.10
C PHE A 205 6.44 12.73 -6.13
N GLN A 206 5.95 11.76 -5.35
CA GLN A 206 4.54 11.39 -5.24
C GLN A 206 3.75 12.34 -4.33
N PHE A 207 4.39 13.18 -3.52
CA PHE A 207 3.71 14.03 -2.54
C PHE A 207 2.58 14.92 -3.10
N LEU A 208 2.67 15.32 -4.38
CA LEU A 208 1.63 16.13 -5.00
C LEU A 208 0.32 15.37 -5.11
N GLU A 209 0.36 14.06 -5.31
CA GLU A 209 -0.84 13.22 -5.43
C GLU A 209 -1.72 13.29 -4.19
N ASP A 210 -1.12 13.08 -3.02
CA ASP A 210 -1.81 13.05 -1.73
C ASP A 210 -2.49 14.39 -1.44
N VAL A 211 -1.77 15.48 -1.67
CA VAL A 211 -2.28 16.84 -1.45
C VAL A 211 -3.33 17.22 -2.48
N VAL A 212 -3.10 16.95 -3.77
CA VAL A 212 -4.07 17.19 -4.85
C VAL A 212 -5.36 16.45 -4.57
N THR A 213 -5.27 15.17 -4.19
CA THR A 213 -6.45 14.36 -3.89
C THR A 213 -7.26 14.93 -2.74
N VAL A 214 -6.61 15.28 -1.62
CA VAL A 214 -7.30 15.88 -0.47
C VAL A 214 -7.86 17.26 -0.79
N ARG A 215 -7.13 18.09 -1.55
CA ARG A 215 -7.55 19.45 -1.94
C ARG A 215 -8.70 19.44 -2.93
N VAL A 216 -8.71 18.54 -3.89
CA VAL A 216 -9.84 18.34 -4.81
C VAL A 216 -11.10 17.98 -4.02
N MET A 217 -10.99 17.07 -3.06
CA MET A 217 -12.12 16.68 -2.20
C MET A 217 -12.64 17.85 -1.36
N ALA A 218 -11.72 18.62 -0.77
CA ALA A 218 -12.09 19.78 0.01
C ALA A 218 -12.76 20.86 -0.86
N ALA A 219 -12.25 21.10 -2.06
CA ALA A 219 -12.82 22.07 -3.01
C ALA A 219 -14.20 21.63 -3.54
N ILE A 220 -14.40 20.32 -3.76
CA ILE A 220 -15.72 19.76 -4.10
C ILE A 220 -16.68 19.94 -2.92
N GLY A 221 -16.24 19.63 -1.70
CA GLY A 221 -17.03 19.81 -0.48
C GLY A 221 -17.41 21.26 -0.20
N SER A 222 -16.58 22.21 -0.62
CA SER A 222 -16.85 23.64 -0.53
C SER A 222 -17.62 24.21 -1.73
N GLY A 223 -17.89 23.42 -2.78
CA GLY A 223 -18.56 23.87 -4.01
C GLY A 223 -17.70 24.75 -4.94
N ASN A 224 -16.38 24.83 -4.75
CA ASN A 224 -15.51 25.69 -5.56
C ASN A 224 -14.97 24.95 -6.80
N VAL A 225 -15.75 24.94 -7.88
CA VAL A 225 -15.42 24.24 -9.14
C VAL A 225 -14.14 24.78 -9.80
N GLY A 226 -13.87 26.09 -9.68
CA GLY A 226 -12.66 26.70 -10.24
C GLY A 226 -11.37 26.17 -9.60
N ALA A 227 -11.38 26.02 -8.27
CA ALA A 227 -10.26 25.42 -7.54
C ALA A 227 -10.02 23.98 -7.97
N VAL A 228 -11.08 23.18 -8.15
CA VAL A 228 -10.98 21.77 -8.58
C VAL A 228 -10.21 21.63 -9.90
N ARG A 229 -10.52 22.46 -10.91
CA ARG A 229 -9.81 22.44 -12.20
C ARG A 229 -8.32 22.75 -12.03
N SER A 230 -7.99 23.80 -11.28
CA SER A 230 -6.61 24.23 -11.10
C SER A 230 -5.77 23.16 -10.39
N VAL A 231 -6.33 22.54 -9.35
CA VAL A 231 -5.66 21.50 -8.56
C VAL A 231 -5.55 20.20 -9.37
N LEU A 232 -6.56 19.85 -10.17
CA LEU A 232 -6.48 18.69 -11.07
C LEU A 232 -5.38 18.85 -12.13
N MET A 233 -5.30 20.02 -12.77
CA MET A 233 -4.25 20.30 -13.75
C MET A 233 -2.86 20.27 -13.10
N LEU A 234 -2.74 20.80 -11.88
CA LEU A 234 -1.52 20.66 -11.09
C LEU A 234 -1.17 19.18 -10.82
N GLY A 235 -2.14 18.34 -10.49
CA GLY A 235 -1.93 16.90 -10.31
C GLY A 235 -1.48 16.18 -11.58
N VAL A 236 -2.10 16.48 -12.72
CA VAL A 236 -1.78 15.83 -14.01
C VAL A 236 -0.43 16.31 -14.55
N PHE A 237 -0.26 17.62 -14.73
CA PHE A 237 0.98 18.16 -15.30
C PHE A 237 2.14 18.09 -14.32
N GLY A 238 1.89 18.39 -13.04
CA GLY A 238 2.88 18.22 -11.98
C GLY A 238 3.27 16.75 -11.82
N GLY A 239 2.31 15.84 -11.73
CA GLY A 239 2.58 14.40 -11.64
C GLY A 239 3.40 13.87 -12.81
N ALA A 240 3.07 14.22 -14.05
CA ALA A 240 3.87 13.85 -15.22
C ALA A 240 5.28 14.45 -15.17
N PHE A 241 5.40 15.74 -14.90
CA PHE A 241 6.69 16.43 -14.85
C PHE A 241 7.61 15.86 -13.77
N PHE A 242 7.12 15.78 -12.53
CA PHE A 242 7.89 15.23 -11.42
C PHE A 242 8.18 13.75 -11.61
N GLY A 243 7.26 12.97 -12.20
CA GLY A 243 7.52 11.58 -12.56
C GLY A 243 8.65 11.44 -13.58
N ILE A 244 8.72 12.29 -14.60
CA ILE A 244 9.79 12.29 -15.61
C ILE A 244 11.13 12.69 -14.98
N VAL A 245 11.13 13.75 -14.16
CA VAL A 245 12.34 14.19 -13.43
C VAL A 245 12.84 13.07 -12.51
N ALA A 246 11.95 12.45 -11.75
CA ALA A 246 12.26 11.34 -10.86
C ALA A 246 12.85 10.14 -11.62
N ALA A 247 12.20 9.72 -12.71
CA ALA A 247 12.67 8.64 -13.56
C ALA A 247 14.03 8.97 -14.19
N GLY A 248 14.23 10.22 -14.62
CA GLY A 248 15.51 10.71 -15.14
C GLY A 248 16.63 10.67 -14.10
N CYS A 249 16.38 11.15 -12.89
CA CYS A 249 17.33 11.07 -11.77
C CYS A 249 17.70 9.62 -11.43
N ALA A 250 16.70 8.73 -11.33
CA ALA A 250 16.94 7.32 -11.07
C ALA A 250 17.71 6.63 -12.22
N THR A 251 17.40 6.97 -13.48
CA THR A 251 18.10 6.47 -14.66
C THR A 251 19.58 6.92 -14.66
N ALA A 252 19.84 8.18 -14.30
CA ALA A 252 21.20 8.70 -14.16
C ALA A 252 21.97 7.96 -13.06
N LEU A 253 21.33 7.65 -11.93
CA LEU A 253 21.93 6.84 -10.86
C LEU A 253 22.19 5.39 -11.31
N CYS A 254 21.27 4.77 -12.04
CA CYS A 254 21.46 3.44 -12.63
C CYS A 254 22.59 3.41 -13.67
N SER A 255 22.92 4.56 -14.27
CA SER A 255 24.03 4.71 -15.20
C SER A 255 25.39 4.86 -14.50
N TRP A 256 25.43 4.95 -13.16
CA TRP A 256 26.66 5.02 -12.37
C TRP A 256 26.94 3.67 -11.70
N PRO A 257 27.85 2.83 -12.26
CA PRO A 257 28.02 1.45 -11.79
C PRO A 257 28.44 1.33 -10.33
N ALA A 258 29.30 2.24 -9.85
CA ALA A 258 29.74 2.22 -8.45
C ALA A 258 28.60 2.52 -7.47
N ALA A 259 27.76 3.51 -7.78
CA ALA A 259 26.57 3.81 -6.97
C ALA A 259 25.59 2.64 -7.01
N LEU A 260 25.33 2.07 -8.20
CA LEU A 260 24.41 0.95 -8.38
C LEU A 260 24.83 -0.29 -7.59
N ARG A 261 26.13 -0.65 -7.60
CA ARG A 261 26.68 -1.76 -6.81
C ARG A 261 26.48 -1.56 -5.31
N TRP A 262 26.80 -0.36 -4.81
CA TRP A 262 26.65 -0.04 -3.39
C TRP A 262 25.18 -0.10 -2.95
N LEU A 263 24.29 0.31 -3.84
CA LEU A 263 22.87 0.47 -3.59
C LEU A 263 22.11 -0.86 -3.70
N LEU A 264 22.46 -1.73 -4.65
CA LEU A 264 21.76 -3.00 -4.88
C LEU A 264 22.39 -4.20 -4.16
N ALA A 265 23.67 -4.13 -3.81
CA ALA A 265 24.39 -5.21 -3.14
C ALA A 265 25.05 -4.74 -1.84
N PRO A 266 24.29 -4.24 -0.85
CA PRO A 266 24.87 -3.79 0.42
C PRO A 266 25.59 -4.91 1.18
N TYR A 267 25.20 -6.16 0.95
CA TYR A 267 25.81 -7.35 1.52
C TYR A 267 27.17 -7.73 0.91
N ALA A 268 27.52 -7.21 -0.28
CA ALA A 268 28.76 -7.57 -0.96
C ALA A 268 30.01 -7.18 -0.16
N MET A 269 29.90 -6.22 0.76
CA MET A 269 31.00 -5.82 1.66
C MET A 269 31.31 -6.88 2.73
N HIS A 270 30.33 -7.68 3.15
CA HIS A 270 30.49 -8.63 4.24
C HIS A 270 30.76 -10.06 3.72
N ASP A 271 30.00 -10.49 2.70
CA ASP A 271 29.94 -11.90 2.33
C ASP A 271 30.91 -12.32 1.22
N SER A 272 31.68 -11.38 0.66
CA SER A 272 32.81 -11.69 -0.23
C SER A 272 33.86 -12.59 0.45
N ALA A 273 33.86 -12.66 1.79
CA ALA A 273 34.72 -13.53 2.58
C ALA A 273 34.24 -14.99 2.70
N LEU A 274 32.94 -15.28 2.48
CA LEU A 274 32.35 -16.60 2.77
C LEU A 274 32.53 -17.62 1.62
N GLY A 275 32.90 -17.19 0.42
CA GLY A 275 33.16 -18.10 -0.71
C GLY A 275 31.94 -18.92 -1.17
N CYS A 276 30.72 -18.48 -0.84
CA CYS A 276 29.48 -19.11 -1.28
C CYS A 276 29.23 -18.76 -2.76
N PRO A 277 29.20 -19.73 -3.68
CA PRO A 277 29.03 -19.47 -5.12
C PRO A 277 27.61 -18.99 -5.49
N LEU A 278 26.63 -19.22 -4.63
CA LEU A 278 25.22 -18.85 -4.84
C LEU A 278 24.92 -17.38 -4.50
N VAL A 279 25.84 -16.71 -3.80
CA VAL A 279 25.71 -15.27 -3.57
C VAL A 279 26.36 -14.57 -4.77
N PRO A 280 25.57 -13.88 -5.62
CA PRO A 280 26.10 -13.19 -6.77
C PRO A 280 27.08 -12.12 -6.32
N LYS A 281 28.09 -11.87 -7.16
CA LYS A 281 28.97 -10.72 -6.93
C LYS A 281 28.15 -9.44 -7.04
N GLY A 282 28.59 -8.36 -6.38
CA GLY A 282 27.88 -7.09 -6.41
C GLY A 282 27.59 -6.56 -7.82
N ASP A 283 28.48 -6.87 -8.78
CA ASP A 283 28.32 -6.51 -10.20
C ASP A 283 27.20 -7.29 -10.89
N GLU A 284 27.11 -8.60 -10.60
CA GLU A 284 26.07 -9.48 -11.12
C GLU A 284 24.70 -9.15 -10.51
N ALA A 285 24.66 -8.92 -9.19
CA ALA A 285 23.46 -8.47 -8.49
C ALA A 285 22.93 -7.14 -9.03
N ALA A 286 23.84 -6.20 -9.29
CA ALA A 286 23.50 -4.91 -9.86
C ALA A 286 22.91 -5.05 -11.27
N GLU A 287 23.52 -5.85 -12.14
CA GLU A 287 23.03 -6.03 -13.51
C GLU A 287 21.68 -6.78 -13.54
N MET A 288 21.47 -7.75 -12.65
CA MET A 288 20.19 -8.48 -12.53
C MET A 288 19.01 -7.57 -12.15
N ALA A 289 19.21 -6.57 -11.28
CA ALA A 289 18.12 -5.70 -10.83
C ALA A 289 18.02 -4.38 -11.64
N LYS A 290 19.02 -4.04 -12.45
CA LYS A 290 19.07 -2.79 -13.22
C LYS A 290 17.88 -2.61 -14.16
N GLN A 291 17.52 -3.62 -14.95
CA GLN A 291 16.39 -3.50 -15.87
C GLN A 291 15.07 -3.34 -15.10
N TYR A 292 14.88 -4.14 -14.04
CA TYR A 292 13.75 -4.00 -13.13
C TYR A 292 13.63 -2.58 -12.55
N LEU A 293 14.73 -1.99 -12.08
CA LEU A 293 14.75 -0.61 -11.60
C LEU A 293 14.33 0.37 -12.69
N LEU A 294 14.90 0.25 -13.89
CA LEU A 294 14.61 1.15 -15.01
C LEU A 294 13.11 1.10 -15.38
N PHE A 295 12.53 -0.08 -15.54
CA PHE A 295 11.09 -0.19 -15.83
C PHE A 295 10.22 0.32 -14.67
N SER A 296 10.64 0.07 -13.42
CA SER A 296 9.93 0.52 -12.23
C SER A 296 9.95 2.05 -12.08
N VAL A 297 11.04 2.74 -12.42
CA VAL A 297 11.08 4.20 -12.34
C VAL A 297 10.36 4.87 -13.51
N TRP A 298 10.44 4.29 -14.71
CA TRP A 298 9.73 4.81 -15.87
C TRP A 298 8.21 4.59 -15.83
N CYS A 299 7.68 3.80 -14.88
CA CYS A 299 6.25 3.75 -14.64
C CYS A 299 5.71 4.98 -13.89
N TRP A 300 6.57 5.72 -13.16
CA TRP A 300 6.15 6.82 -12.28
C TRP A 300 5.40 7.96 -12.96
N PRO A 301 5.78 8.45 -14.16
CA PRO A 301 5.01 9.47 -14.86
C PRO A 301 3.54 9.05 -15.08
N ALA A 302 3.34 7.82 -15.55
CA ALA A 302 2.01 7.29 -15.80
C ALA A 302 1.25 7.01 -14.50
N LEU A 303 1.94 6.48 -13.49
CA LEU A 303 1.38 6.18 -12.19
C LEU A 303 0.86 7.44 -11.48
N PHE A 304 1.67 8.51 -11.40
CA PHE A 304 1.31 9.74 -10.71
C PHE A 304 0.13 10.45 -11.37
N VAL A 305 0.09 10.49 -12.71
CA VAL A 305 -1.07 11.04 -13.44
C VAL A 305 -2.32 10.19 -13.21
N SER A 306 -2.21 8.86 -13.29
CA SER A 306 -3.33 7.96 -13.04
C SER A 306 -3.87 8.13 -11.62
N MET A 307 -3.00 8.25 -10.61
CA MET A 307 -3.40 8.46 -9.23
C MET A 307 -4.13 9.80 -9.02
N ALA A 308 -3.64 10.90 -9.60
CA ALA A 308 -4.33 12.20 -9.53
C ALA A 308 -5.74 12.13 -10.16
N LEU A 309 -5.87 11.46 -11.31
CA LEU A 309 -7.16 11.29 -12.00
C LEU A 309 -8.10 10.34 -11.25
N LYS A 310 -7.59 9.24 -10.67
CA LYS A 310 -8.34 8.35 -9.78
C LYS A 310 -8.86 9.11 -8.56
N GLY A 311 -8.02 9.91 -7.93
CA GLY A 311 -8.39 10.76 -6.79
C GLY A 311 -9.51 11.73 -7.17
N PHE A 312 -9.40 12.39 -8.33
CA PHE A 312 -10.44 13.28 -8.83
C PHE A 312 -11.77 12.56 -9.11
N LEU A 313 -11.77 11.46 -9.88
CA LEU A 313 -13.00 10.71 -10.19
C LEU A 313 -13.71 10.22 -8.94
N LEU A 314 -12.92 9.78 -7.96
CA LEU A 314 -13.47 9.35 -6.69
C LEU A 314 -14.09 10.51 -5.89
N GLY A 315 -13.58 11.73 -6.07
CA GLY A 315 -14.16 12.93 -5.45
C GLY A 315 -15.44 13.38 -6.08
N LEU A 316 -15.55 13.16 -7.39
CA LEU A 316 -16.81 13.29 -8.10
C LEU A 316 -17.84 12.22 -7.72
N GLN A 317 -17.45 11.23 -6.91
CA GLN A 317 -18.25 10.05 -6.60
C GLN A 317 -18.59 9.22 -7.84
N GLU A 318 -17.78 9.32 -8.90
CA GLU A 318 -17.88 8.51 -10.13
C GLU A 318 -17.24 7.14 -9.90
N TYR A 319 -17.75 6.40 -8.92
CA TYR A 319 -17.18 5.13 -8.47
C TYR A 319 -17.08 4.11 -9.61
N GLY A 320 -18.01 4.11 -10.56
CA GLY A 320 -17.97 3.20 -11.71
C GLY A 320 -16.73 3.38 -12.58
N LEU A 321 -16.33 4.64 -12.84
CA LEU A 321 -15.12 4.95 -13.61
C LEU A 321 -13.85 4.63 -12.82
N PHE A 322 -13.86 4.95 -11.53
CA PHE A 322 -12.76 4.59 -10.62
C PHE A 322 -12.53 3.06 -10.60
N ILE A 323 -13.60 2.28 -10.43
CA ILE A 323 -13.56 0.81 -10.45
C ILE A 323 -13.02 0.30 -11.78
N PHE A 324 -13.54 0.82 -12.90
CA PHE A 324 -13.10 0.42 -14.22
C PHE A 324 -11.59 0.66 -14.42
N MET A 325 -11.08 1.81 -14.02
CA MET A 325 -9.64 2.13 -14.12
C MET A 325 -8.77 1.23 -13.25
N GLY A 326 -9.22 0.92 -12.03
CA GLY A 326 -8.56 -0.06 -11.17
C GLY A 326 -8.54 -1.45 -11.81
N LEU A 327 -9.67 -1.90 -12.34
CA LEU A 327 -9.81 -3.21 -12.99
C LEU A 327 -8.93 -3.34 -14.22
N VAL A 328 -8.85 -2.33 -15.10
CA VAL A 328 -7.99 -2.38 -16.29
C VAL A 328 -6.54 -2.59 -15.88
N GLN A 329 -6.02 -1.79 -14.95
CA GLN A 329 -4.65 -1.94 -14.43
C GLN A 329 -4.43 -3.34 -13.83
N THR A 330 -5.35 -3.77 -12.98
CA THR A 330 -5.24 -5.00 -12.20
C THR A 330 -5.31 -6.23 -13.11
N VAL A 331 -6.26 -6.29 -14.03
CA VAL A 331 -6.41 -7.38 -15.01
C VAL A 331 -5.20 -7.45 -15.93
N THR A 332 -4.69 -6.32 -16.42
CA THR A 332 -3.47 -6.29 -17.22
C THR A 332 -2.28 -6.87 -16.44
N GLN A 333 -2.08 -6.45 -15.18
CA GLN A 333 -0.98 -6.95 -14.36
C GLN A 333 -1.08 -8.46 -14.08
N ILE A 334 -2.27 -8.98 -13.74
CA ILE A 334 -2.47 -10.43 -13.54
C ILE A 334 -2.18 -11.20 -14.82
N THR A 335 -2.73 -10.72 -15.93
CA THR A 335 -2.57 -11.38 -17.24
C THR A 335 -1.08 -11.47 -17.60
N LEU A 336 -0.34 -10.37 -17.46
CA LEU A 336 1.11 -10.36 -17.71
C LEU A 336 1.88 -11.18 -16.67
N LEU A 337 1.45 -11.24 -15.41
CA LEU A 337 2.07 -12.10 -14.40
C LEU A 337 1.96 -13.58 -14.81
N TYR A 338 0.80 -14.04 -15.27
CA TYR A 338 0.62 -15.42 -15.71
C TYR A 338 1.32 -15.73 -17.04
N ILE A 339 1.35 -14.78 -17.98
CA ILE A 339 1.91 -15.00 -19.32
C ILE A 339 3.44 -14.85 -19.34
N LEU A 340 3.98 -13.85 -18.64
CA LEU A 340 5.41 -13.51 -18.70
C LEU A 340 6.18 -14.05 -17.49
N PHE A 341 5.67 -13.85 -16.27
CA PHE A 341 6.45 -14.09 -15.05
C PHE A 341 6.39 -15.55 -14.57
N VAL A 342 5.22 -16.19 -14.58
CA VAL A 342 5.08 -17.58 -14.14
C VAL A 342 5.93 -18.57 -14.98
N PRO A 343 6.01 -18.44 -16.33
CA PRO A 343 6.84 -19.34 -17.14
C PRO A 343 8.34 -19.08 -16.96
N HIS A 344 8.74 -17.82 -16.80
CA HIS A 344 10.13 -17.39 -16.72
C HIS A 344 10.30 -16.33 -15.63
N PRO A 345 10.39 -16.74 -14.34
CA PRO A 345 10.47 -15.82 -13.22
C PRO A 345 11.78 -15.04 -13.30
N SER A 346 11.67 -13.75 -13.61
CA SER A 346 12.78 -12.82 -13.74
C SER A 346 12.36 -11.45 -13.24
N LEU A 347 13.33 -10.69 -12.72
CA LEU A 347 13.08 -9.31 -12.28
C LEU A 347 12.65 -8.42 -13.45
N ASP A 348 13.19 -8.67 -14.64
CA ASP A 348 12.87 -7.94 -15.87
C ASP A 348 11.38 -8.07 -16.21
N ALA A 349 10.83 -9.29 -16.15
CA ALA A 349 9.41 -9.53 -16.37
C ALA A 349 8.54 -8.79 -15.33
N LEU A 350 8.96 -8.75 -14.07
CA LEU A 350 8.25 -8.01 -13.03
C LEU A 350 8.25 -6.50 -13.30
N GLY A 351 9.38 -5.95 -13.74
CA GLY A 351 9.50 -4.55 -14.14
C GLY A 351 8.55 -4.21 -15.29
N TRP A 352 8.51 -5.05 -16.32
CA TRP A 352 7.58 -4.91 -17.45
C TRP A 352 6.12 -4.96 -17.03
N ILE A 353 5.74 -5.86 -16.12
CA ILE A 353 4.37 -5.98 -15.60
C ILE A 353 3.91 -4.66 -14.97
N VAL A 354 4.74 -4.07 -14.11
CA VAL A 354 4.44 -2.80 -13.44
C VAL A 354 4.38 -1.64 -14.43
N PHE A 355 5.33 -1.59 -15.37
CA PHE A 355 5.40 -0.59 -16.42
C PHE A 355 4.15 -0.60 -17.31
N VAL A 356 3.83 -1.73 -17.94
CA VAL A 356 2.68 -1.86 -18.85
C VAL A 356 1.37 -1.63 -18.11
N GLY A 357 1.21 -2.17 -16.90
CA GLY A 357 0.01 -1.96 -16.09
C GLY A 357 -0.27 -0.48 -15.83
N SER A 358 0.77 0.31 -15.51
CA SER A 358 0.66 1.74 -15.22
C SER A 358 0.29 2.56 -16.46
N TYR A 359 0.91 2.27 -17.61
CA TYR A 359 0.58 2.95 -18.88
C TYR A 359 -0.80 2.56 -19.42
N MET A 360 -1.23 1.32 -19.28
CA MET A 360 -2.59 0.91 -19.64
C MET A 360 -3.64 1.61 -18.77
N SER A 361 -3.35 1.79 -17.47
CA SER A 361 -4.19 2.60 -16.58
C SER A 361 -4.26 4.06 -17.07
N LEU A 362 -3.12 4.68 -17.41
CA LEU A 362 -3.09 6.04 -17.93
C LEU A 362 -3.88 6.19 -19.23
N ILE A 363 -3.64 5.32 -20.22
CA ILE A 363 -4.29 5.38 -21.54
C ILE A 363 -5.80 5.20 -21.40
N SER A 364 -6.25 4.23 -20.61
CA SER A 364 -7.68 4.02 -20.36
C SER A 364 -8.31 5.23 -19.67
N THR A 365 -7.63 5.82 -18.69
CA THR A 365 -8.09 7.03 -18.01
C THR A 365 -8.22 8.20 -18.99
N LEU A 366 -7.17 8.50 -19.75
CA LEU A 366 -7.20 9.58 -20.74
C LEU A 366 -8.32 9.35 -21.77
N GLY A 367 -8.52 8.11 -22.23
CA GLY A 367 -9.63 7.74 -23.08
C GLY A 367 -10.98 8.10 -22.48
N ILE A 368 -11.23 7.73 -21.22
CA ILE A 368 -12.48 8.05 -20.50
C ILE A 368 -12.73 9.57 -20.48
N PHE A 369 -11.71 10.36 -20.16
CA PHE A 369 -11.83 11.83 -20.12
C PHE A 369 -12.08 12.43 -21.51
N LEU A 370 -11.48 11.86 -22.56
CA LEU A 370 -11.73 12.28 -23.94
C LEU A 370 -13.16 11.97 -24.40
N PHE A 371 -13.70 10.80 -24.03
CA PHE A 371 -15.03 10.37 -24.48
C PHE A 371 -16.19 10.93 -23.62
N LYS A 372 -16.02 11.11 -22.30
CA LYS A 372 -17.08 11.66 -21.43
C LYS A 372 -17.20 13.18 -21.56
N ARG A 373 -18.01 13.63 -22.53
CA ARG A 373 -18.31 15.06 -22.78
C ARG A 373 -18.92 15.76 -21.56
N ASP A 374 -19.79 15.09 -20.80
CA ASP A 374 -20.45 15.67 -19.61
C ASP A 374 -19.43 16.12 -18.54
N LEU A 375 -18.47 15.27 -18.18
CA LEU A 375 -17.42 15.62 -17.22
C LEU A 375 -16.58 16.81 -17.69
N ARG A 376 -16.28 16.88 -18.99
CA ARG A 376 -15.52 17.99 -19.57
C ARG A 376 -16.30 19.31 -19.52
N LEU A 377 -17.60 19.28 -19.82
CA LEU A 377 -18.45 20.46 -19.77
C LEU A 377 -18.66 20.92 -18.33
N ARG A 378 -18.98 20.00 -17.40
CA ARG A 378 -19.27 20.31 -16.00
C ARG A 378 -18.09 20.96 -15.25
N TYR A 379 -16.87 20.49 -15.52
CA TYR A 379 -15.66 20.99 -14.85
C TYR A 379 -14.83 21.92 -15.75
N ASN A 380 -15.35 22.31 -16.91
CA ASN A 380 -14.68 23.12 -17.92
C ASN A 380 -13.25 22.64 -18.20
N LEU A 381 -13.09 21.32 -18.42
CA LEU A 381 -11.81 20.69 -18.71
C LEU A 381 -11.46 20.90 -20.19
N THR A 382 -11.12 22.12 -20.57
CA THR A 382 -10.57 22.41 -21.89
C THR A 382 -9.07 22.13 -21.90
N ILE A 383 -8.63 21.30 -22.86
CA ILE A 383 -7.22 20.89 -23.05
C ILE A 383 -6.36 22.07 -23.56
N ASN A 384 -7.00 23.10 -24.14
CA ASN A 384 -6.31 24.27 -24.66
C ASN A 384 -5.72 25.12 -23.53
N CYS A 385 -4.47 24.85 -23.17
CA CYS A 385 -3.69 25.67 -22.24
C CYS A 385 -3.53 27.12 -22.71
N ALA A 386 -3.57 27.37 -24.04
CA ALA A 386 -3.35 28.69 -24.62
C ALA A 386 -4.44 29.73 -24.24
N GLN A 387 -5.69 29.30 -24.07
CA GLN A 387 -6.81 30.22 -23.76
C GLN A 387 -6.87 30.65 -22.30
N ALA A 388 -6.14 29.96 -21.39
CA ALA A 388 -6.11 30.32 -19.98
C ALA A 388 -5.26 31.58 -19.70
N THR A 389 -4.38 31.96 -20.64
CA THR A 389 -3.49 33.12 -20.51
C THR A 389 -4.13 34.44 -20.95
N GLU A 390 -5.15 34.41 -21.82
CA GLU A 390 -5.79 35.63 -22.35
C GLU A 390 -6.94 36.15 -21.48
N LEU A 391 -7.65 35.28 -20.76
CA LEU A 391 -8.55 35.72 -19.68
C LEU A 391 -7.73 35.92 -18.42
N GLY A 392 -7.13 37.11 -18.28
CA GLY A 392 -6.29 37.54 -17.16
C GLY A 392 -6.46 36.69 -15.91
N ALA A 393 -5.61 35.66 -15.78
CA ALA A 393 -5.76 34.65 -14.76
C ALA A 393 -5.73 35.38 -13.40
N PRO A 394 -6.84 35.38 -12.65
CA PRO A 394 -6.93 36.17 -11.44
C PRO A 394 -5.85 35.70 -10.46
N GLU A 395 -5.31 36.64 -9.70
CA GLU A 395 -4.31 36.50 -8.63
C GLU A 395 -4.56 35.29 -7.70
N VAL A 396 -5.82 34.84 -7.62
CA VAL A 396 -6.32 33.61 -6.97
C VAL A 396 -5.58 32.33 -7.41
N VAL A 397 -5.16 32.20 -8.68
CA VAL A 397 -4.53 30.96 -9.19
C VAL A 397 -3.08 30.79 -8.71
N GLN A 398 -2.29 31.88 -8.64
CA GLN A 398 -0.90 31.82 -8.17
C GLN A 398 -0.81 31.52 -6.67
N ILE A 399 -1.74 32.04 -5.87
CA ILE A 399 -1.78 31.80 -4.42
C ILE A 399 -2.04 30.30 -4.13
N SER A 400 -2.77 29.61 -4.99
CA SER A 400 -3.08 28.18 -4.87
C SER A 400 -1.84 27.28 -5.02
N TRP A 401 -0.96 27.56 -5.99
CA TRP A 401 0.19 26.71 -6.30
C TRP A 401 1.27 26.71 -5.21
N LYS A 402 1.65 27.91 -4.72
CA LYS A 402 2.67 28.04 -3.67
C LYS A 402 2.26 27.33 -2.38
N LYS A 403 0.96 27.39 -2.06
CA LYS A 403 0.42 26.76 -0.85
C LYS A 403 0.31 25.23 -1.02
N ALA A 404 -0.23 24.77 -2.15
CA ALA A 404 -0.31 23.35 -2.46
C ALA A 404 1.09 22.69 -2.51
N SER A 405 2.10 23.37 -3.05
CA SER A 405 3.47 22.85 -3.08
C SER A 405 4.10 22.84 -1.69
N GLN A 406 3.85 23.84 -0.84
CA GLN A 406 4.32 23.86 0.54
C GLN A 406 3.70 22.73 1.38
N GLU A 407 2.39 22.49 1.26
CA GLU A 407 1.71 21.37 1.91
C GLU A 407 2.21 20.04 1.38
N GLY A 408 2.42 19.98 0.06
CA GLY A 408 3.05 18.86 -0.60
C GLY A 408 4.41 18.54 -0.01
N PHE A 409 5.27 19.53 0.17
CA PHE A 409 6.57 19.37 0.80
C PHE A 409 6.47 18.86 2.25
N TYR A 410 5.47 19.29 3.01
CA TYR A 410 5.24 18.77 4.36
C TYR A 410 4.78 17.29 4.36
N ALA A 411 3.90 16.91 3.43
CA ALA A 411 3.50 15.52 3.23
C ALA A 411 4.70 14.65 2.81
N MET A 412 5.52 15.16 1.88
CA MET A 412 6.76 14.52 1.44
C MET A 412 7.70 14.26 2.61
N LEU A 413 7.94 15.26 3.46
CA LEU A 413 8.87 15.14 4.58
C LEU A 413 8.42 14.05 5.57
N LEU A 414 7.11 13.93 5.78
CA LEU A 414 6.53 12.86 6.59
C LEU A 414 6.82 11.48 5.99
N ASP A 415 6.52 11.30 4.70
CA ASP A 415 6.64 9.99 4.06
C ASP A 415 8.09 9.56 3.87
N VAL A 416 8.97 10.50 3.51
CA VAL A 416 10.41 10.27 3.47
C VAL A 416 10.95 9.90 4.85
N ALA A 417 10.55 10.60 5.92
CA ALA A 417 10.99 10.27 7.27
C ALA A 417 10.60 8.84 7.69
N ALA A 418 9.38 8.41 7.35
CA ALA A 418 8.91 7.05 7.63
C ALA A 418 9.62 5.98 6.77
N GLN A 419 9.93 6.28 5.51
CA GLN A 419 10.59 5.31 4.63
C GLN A 419 12.09 5.23 4.87
N VAL A 420 12.76 6.34 5.19
CA VAL A 420 14.20 6.34 5.52
C VAL A 420 14.51 5.39 6.67
N SER A 421 13.65 5.30 7.70
CA SER A 421 13.88 4.34 8.79
C SER A 421 13.86 2.88 8.33
N VAL A 422 12.95 2.54 7.43
CA VAL A 422 12.84 1.20 6.82
C VAL A 422 14.03 0.93 5.91
N THR A 423 14.33 1.86 5.00
CA THR A 423 15.44 1.76 4.06
C THR A 423 16.76 1.56 4.80
N THR A 424 17.09 2.44 5.74
CA THR A 424 18.32 2.31 6.52
C THR A 424 18.37 1.00 7.28
N GLY A 425 17.25 0.50 7.83
CA GLY A 425 17.23 -0.81 8.47
C GLY A 425 17.55 -1.96 7.51
N VAL A 426 17.04 -1.95 6.28
CA VAL A 426 17.38 -2.95 5.24
C VAL A 426 18.88 -2.89 4.90
N TYR A 427 19.44 -1.69 4.70
CA TYR A 427 20.86 -1.51 4.40
C TYR A 427 21.76 -1.91 5.57
N VAL A 428 21.37 -1.61 6.80
CA VAL A 428 22.10 -2.01 8.01
C VAL A 428 22.06 -3.53 8.18
N ALA A 429 20.90 -4.16 7.96
CA ALA A 429 20.78 -5.62 8.01
C ALA A 429 21.69 -6.29 6.97
N GLY A 430 21.65 -5.85 5.71
CA GLY A 430 22.51 -6.42 4.66
C GLY A 430 23.99 -6.12 4.84
N GLY A 431 24.33 -4.88 5.19
CA GLY A 431 25.73 -4.44 5.28
C GLY A 431 26.48 -4.90 6.53
N LEU A 432 25.78 -5.04 7.68
CA LEU A 432 26.42 -5.42 8.94
C LEU A 432 26.20 -6.89 9.34
N LEU A 433 25.05 -7.48 8.97
CA LEU A 433 24.67 -8.84 9.40
C LEU A 433 24.70 -9.86 8.25
N GLY A 434 24.95 -9.43 7.02
CA GLY A 434 25.07 -10.29 5.84
C GLY A 434 23.74 -10.64 5.15
N VAL A 435 23.83 -11.49 4.13
CA VAL A 435 22.71 -11.86 3.23
C VAL A 435 21.54 -12.50 3.98
N GLY A 436 21.80 -13.35 4.98
CA GLY A 436 20.73 -14.06 5.68
C GLY A 436 19.82 -13.14 6.50
N ALA A 437 20.41 -12.15 7.21
CA ALA A 437 19.65 -11.14 7.93
C ALA A 437 18.82 -10.26 6.98
N MET A 438 19.41 -9.86 5.84
CA MET A 438 18.68 -9.12 4.82
C MET A 438 17.50 -9.93 4.25
N TYR A 439 17.69 -11.23 4.04
CA TYR A 439 16.61 -12.12 3.62
C TYR A 439 15.50 -12.24 4.67
N GLN A 440 15.83 -12.32 5.96
CA GLN A 440 14.81 -12.31 7.02
C GLN A 440 13.96 -11.03 6.96
N VAL A 441 14.59 -9.86 6.79
CA VAL A 441 13.87 -8.58 6.61
C VAL A 441 13.03 -8.61 5.32
N SER A 442 13.54 -9.19 4.24
CA SER A 442 12.81 -9.38 2.98
C SER A 442 11.55 -10.22 3.17
N ALA A 443 11.68 -11.40 3.78
CA ALA A 443 10.60 -12.36 4.06
C ALA A 443 9.48 -11.66 4.80
N TRP A 444 9.88 -10.91 5.80
CA TRP A 444 9.00 -10.18 6.67
C TRP A 444 8.29 -9.01 5.95
N GLN A 445 8.99 -8.25 5.11
CA GLN A 445 8.36 -7.18 4.32
C GLN A 445 7.39 -7.71 3.26
N ALA A 446 7.71 -8.83 2.63
CA ALA A 446 6.85 -9.48 1.64
C ALA A 446 5.57 -10.07 2.25
N ALA A 447 5.61 -10.43 3.54
CA ALA A 447 4.45 -10.91 4.27
C ALA A 447 3.47 -9.78 4.68
N PHE A 448 3.91 -8.52 4.82
CA PHE A 448 3.02 -7.44 5.26
C PHE A 448 1.73 -7.25 4.43
N PRO A 449 1.79 -7.20 3.08
CA PRO A 449 0.58 -7.07 2.28
C PRO A 449 -0.38 -8.24 2.50
N GLN A 450 0.15 -9.45 2.69
CA GLN A 450 -0.62 -10.68 2.86
C GLN A 450 -1.41 -10.70 4.19
N TYR A 451 -0.86 -10.10 5.24
CA TYR A 451 -1.38 -10.21 6.60
C TYR A 451 -2.09 -8.97 7.15
N GLY A 452 -2.69 -8.13 6.30
CA GLY A 452 -3.63 -7.10 6.76
C GLY A 452 -3.29 -5.67 6.34
N LEU A 453 -2.03 -5.37 6.04
CA LEU A 453 -1.60 -3.99 5.76
C LEU A 453 -2.34 -3.41 4.54
N GLN A 454 -2.55 -4.22 3.50
CA GLN A 454 -3.21 -3.78 2.29
C GLN A 454 -4.71 -3.48 2.51
N TRP A 455 -5.35 -4.21 3.41
CA TRP A 455 -6.74 -3.97 3.80
C TRP A 455 -6.91 -2.66 4.56
N ILE A 456 -5.93 -2.33 5.41
CA ILE A 456 -5.89 -1.03 6.09
C ILE A 456 -5.74 0.09 5.06
N PHE A 457 -4.85 -0.06 4.08
CA PHE A 457 -4.65 0.93 3.02
C PHE A 457 -5.98 1.32 2.34
N GLY A 458 -6.79 0.34 1.93
CA GLY A 458 -8.10 0.59 1.32
C GLY A 458 -9.05 1.43 2.19
N VAL A 459 -9.08 1.19 3.51
CA VAL A 459 -9.94 1.96 4.42
C VAL A 459 -9.36 3.33 4.74
N THR A 460 -8.05 3.46 4.85
CA THR A 460 -7.40 4.77 5.02
C THR A 460 -7.62 5.68 3.82
N TYR A 461 -7.68 5.09 2.62
CA TYR A 461 -8.03 5.82 1.40
C TYR A 461 -9.45 6.40 1.50
N VAL A 462 -10.44 5.61 1.92
CA VAL A 462 -11.81 6.12 2.17
C VAL A 462 -11.84 7.25 3.19
N LEU A 463 -11.12 7.12 4.31
CA LEU A 463 -11.03 8.16 5.34
C LEU A 463 -10.44 9.46 4.79
N ARG A 464 -9.38 9.37 3.99
CA ARG A 464 -8.71 10.52 3.39
C ARG A 464 -9.65 11.33 2.49
N LEU A 465 -10.49 10.64 1.73
CA LEU A 465 -11.34 11.24 0.70
C LEU A 465 -12.66 11.75 1.27
N GLN A 466 -13.39 10.89 1.96
CA GLN A 466 -14.66 11.28 2.57
C GLN A 466 -14.43 12.19 3.77
N GLY A 467 -13.36 11.96 4.53
CA GLY A 467 -13.05 12.77 5.70
C GLY A 467 -12.75 14.22 5.34
N SER A 468 -11.94 14.47 4.31
CA SER A 468 -11.62 15.83 3.87
C SER A 468 -12.85 16.56 3.32
N ASN A 469 -13.69 15.87 2.55
CA ASN A 469 -14.96 16.42 2.07
C ASN A 469 -15.89 16.80 3.24
N LEU A 470 -16.10 15.91 4.22
CA LEU A 470 -16.95 16.19 5.39
C LEU A 470 -16.41 17.35 6.23
N VAL A 471 -15.08 17.47 6.38
CA VAL A 471 -14.46 18.59 7.08
C VAL A 471 -14.67 19.90 6.30
N ALA A 472 -14.53 19.86 4.97
CA ALA A 472 -14.77 21.01 4.09
C ALA A 472 -16.22 21.49 4.10
N ALA A 473 -17.17 20.56 4.08
CA ALA A 473 -18.60 20.82 4.19
C ALA A 473 -19.05 21.24 5.60
N LYS A 474 -18.12 21.36 6.57
CA LYS A 474 -18.37 21.68 7.98
C LYS A 474 -19.26 20.67 8.71
N GLU A 475 -19.36 19.44 8.20
CA GLU A 475 -20.14 18.35 8.78
C GLU A 475 -19.34 17.58 9.85
N TYR A 476 -18.79 18.30 10.83
CA TYR A 476 -17.82 17.78 11.79
C TYR A 476 -18.33 16.57 12.62
N LYS A 477 -19.63 16.50 12.88
CA LYS A 477 -20.26 15.36 13.58
C LYS A 477 -20.20 14.09 12.75
N GLN A 478 -20.37 14.20 11.43
CA GLN A 478 -20.28 13.08 10.51
C GLN A 478 -18.83 12.63 10.36
N PHE A 479 -17.90 13.58 10.22
CA PHE A 479 -16.45 13.29 10.19
C PHE A 479 -16.00 12.51 11.43
N ARG A 480 -16.39 12.93 12.64
CA ARG A 480 -16.08 12.18 13.87
C ARG A 480 -16.61 10.75 13.82
N ASN A 481 -17.84 10.56 13.36
CA ASN A 481 -18.45 9.23 13.30
C ASN A 481 -17.71 8.35 12.30
N LEU A 482 -17.38 8.86 11.12
CA LEU A 482 -16.58 8.18 10.11
C LEU A 482 -15.21 7.77 10.68
N PHE A 483 -14.48 8.71 11.29
CA PHE A 483 -13.19 8.45 11.91
C PHE A 483 -13.28 7.37 13.00
N ARG A 484 -14.30 7.42 13.86
CA ARG A 484 -14.53 6.41 14.91
C ARG A 484 -14.81 5.04 14.31
N THR A 485 -15.66 4.94 13.28
CA THR A 485 -15.97 3.67 12.60
C THR A 485 -14.71 3.07 12.00
N ILE A 486 -13.93 3.89 11.29
CA ILE A 486 -12.69 3.46 10.65
C ILE A 486 -11.63 3.06 11.70
N MET A 487 -11.57 3.72 12.85
CA MET A 487 -10.73 3.28 13.96
C MET A 487 -11.14 1.92 14.52
N VAL A 488 -12.43 1.71 14.78
CA VAL A 488 -12.94 0.41 15.25
C VAL A 488 -12.61 -0.68 14.23
N TYR A 489 -12.77 -0.38 12.94
CA TYR A 489 -12.42 -1.29 11.87
C TYR A 489 -10.94 -1.64 11.82
N GLY A 490 -10.06 -0.64 11.94
CA GLY A 490 -8.61 -0.86 12.01
C GLY A 490 -8.22 -1.75 13.19
N ILE A 491 -8.88 -1.62 14.34
CA ILE A 491 -8.69 -2.50 15.51
C ILE A 491 -9.18 -3.93 15.23
N ILE A 492 -10.32 -4.10 14.56
CA ILE A 492 -10.81 -5.43 14.18
C ILE A 492 -9.84 -6.12 13.23
N LEU A 493 -9.36 -5.42 12.19
CA LEU A 493 -8.36 -5.97 11.26
C LEU A 493 -7.05 -6.33 11.97
N ALA A 494 -6.62 -5.50 12.91
CA ALA A 494 -5.48 -5.77 13.78
C ALA A 494 -5.64 -7.07 14.58
N ILE A 495 -6.82 -7.28 15.18
CA ILE A 495 -7.13 -8.51 15.94
C ILE A 495 -7.16 -9.71 15.00
N VAL A 496 -7.79 -9.58 13.82
CA VAL A 496 -7.83 -10.64 12.81
C VAL A 496 -6.42 -11.05 12.40
N ALA A 497 -5.57 -10.08 12.05
CA ALA A 497 -4.19 -10.33 11.67
C ALA A 497 -3.40 -11.00 12.81
N ALA A 498 -3.52 -10.52 14.05
CA ALA A 498 -2.85 -11.15 15.19
C ALA A 498 -3.34 -12.59 15.42
N SER A 499 -4.65 -12.82 15.33
CA SER A 499 -5.27 -14.14 15.52
C SER A 499 -4.93 -15.14 14.42
N SER A 500 -4.66 -14.68 13.20
CA SER A 500 -4.24 -15.52 12.08
C SER A 500 -2.72 -15.75 12.07
N LEU A 501 -1.92 -14.84 12.62
CA LEU A 501 -0.47 -14.95 12.58
C LEU A 501 0.12 -15.69 13.78
N ILE A 502 -0.30 -15.39 15.00
CA ILE A 502 0.30 -15.95 16.22
C ILE A 502 0.27 -17.48 16.26
N PRO A 503 -0.89 -18.16 16.01
CA PRO A 503 -0.93 -19.61 16.06
C PRO A 503 -0.20 -20.29 14.90
N PHE A 504 -0.09 -19.60 13.75
CA PHE A 504 0.51 -20.15 12.53
C PHE A 504 1.88 -19.55 12.22
N ARG A 505 2.54 -18.91 13.21
CA ARG A 505 3.79 -18.16 13.00
C ARG A 505 4.92 -19.04 12.43
N VAL A 506 5.05 -20.26 12.93
CA VAL A 506 6.11 -21.21 12.54
C VAL A 506 5.90 -21.71 11.10
N PRO A 507 4.73 -22.28 10.74
CA PRO A 507 4.52 -22.73 9.36
C PRO A 507 4.57 -21.58 8.35
N ILE A 508 4.08 -20.39 8.70
CA ILE A 508 4.19 -19.20 7.84
C ILE A 508 5.65 -18.78 7.67
N ALA A 509 6.44 -18.71 8.74
CA ALA A 509 7.86 -18.36 8.66
C ALA A 509 8.63 -19.35 7.77
N PHE A 510 8.37 -20.65 7.89
CA PHE A 510 8.97 -21.66 7.00
C PHE A 510 8.49 -21.54 5.56
N GLN A 511 7.22 -21.22 5.32
CA GLN A 511 6.71 -20.95 3.97
C GLN A 511 7.45 -19.77 3.33
N GLU A 512 7.61 -18.69 4.07
CA GLU A 512 8.31 -17.50 3.58
C GLU A 512 9.81 -17.75 3.38
N ALA A 513 10.39 -18.70 4.14
CA ALA A 513 11.79 -19.09 4.06
C ALA A 513 12.12 -20.17 3.03
N ALA A 514 11.11 -20.77 2.36
CA ALA A 514 11.31 -21.94 1.53
C ALA A 514 12.38 -21.74 0.43
N GLN A 515 12.52 -20.52 -0.10
CA GLN A 515 13.54 -20.20 -1.10
C GLN A 515 14.96 -20.18 -0.52
N ALA A 516 15.15 -19.82 0.76
CA ALA A 516 16.47 -19.82 1.40
C ALA A 516 17.10 -21.21 1.51
N CYS A 517 16.32 -22.27 1.32
CA CYS A 517 16.82 -23.63 1.22
C CYS A 517 17.82 -23.86 0.08
N GLU A 518 17.83 -23.01 -0.95
CA GLU A 518 18.83 -23.06 -2.02
C GLU A 518 20.25 -23.01 -1.45
N TYR A 519 20.48 -22.26 -0.37
CA TYR A 519 21.77 -22.17 0.31
C TYR A 519 22.20 -23.46 1.01
N ALA A 520 21.28 -24.40 1.27
CA ALA A 520 21.64 -25.71 1.80
C ALA A 520 22.30 -26.61 0.74
N SER A 521 22.34 -26.21 -0.53
CA SER A 521 22.92 -27.00 -1.61
C SER A 521 24.45 -27.03 -1.62
N SER A 522 25.09 -26.05 -1.00
CA SER A 522 26.54 -25.91 -0.97
C SER A 522 27.05 -25.76 0.46
N LEU A 523 28.11 -26.51 0.78
CA LEU A 523 28.74 -26.44 2.10
C LEU A 523 29.27 -25.03 2.41
N ASN A 524 29.73 -24.29 1.39
CA ASN A 524 30.22 -22.91 1.56
C ASN A 524 29.09 -21.92 1.89
N CYS A 525 27.84 -22.28 1.61
CA CYS A 525 26.66 -21.45 1.86
C CYS A 525 25.93 -21.85 3.15
N ALA A 526 26.41 -22.88 3.86
CA ALA A 526 25.77 -23.42 5.06
C ALA A 526 25.61 -22.37 6.17
N ASN A 527 26.56 -21.43 6.32
CA ASN A 527 26.45 -20.34 7.31
C ASN A 527 25.32 -19.35 6.99
N ILE A 528 25.09 -19.07 5.70
CA ILE A 528 23.98 -18.21 5.27
C ILE A 528 22.65 -18.91 5.52
N PHE A 529 22.56 -20.20 5.16
CA PHE A 529 21.41 -21.04 5.51
C PHE A 529 21.15 -21.03 7.02
N ALA A 530 22.20 -21.25 7.82
CA ALA A 530 22.13 -21.18 9.27
C ALA A 530 21.59 -19.85 9.77
N SER A 531 22.08 -18.73 9.24
CA SER A 531 21.66 -17.40 9.67
C SER A 531 20.19 -17.09 9.36
N VAL A 532 19.57 -17.74 8.38
CA VAL A 532 18.13 -17.61 8.10
C VAL A 532 17.30 -18.43 9.11
N PHE A 533 17.77 -19.63 9.46
CA PHE A 533 17.02 -20.62 10.25
C PHE A 533 17.46 -20.74 11.72
N GLY A 534 18.49 -20.00 12.17
CA GLY A 534 18.88 -19.90 13.58
C GLY A 534 20.20 -20.52 14.02
N GLY A 535 21.05 -21.00 13.11
CA GLY A 535 22.32 -21.65 13.42
C GLY A 535 23.60 -20.82 13.17
N GLY A 536 23.51 -19.49 13.01
CA GLY A 536 24.65 -18.63 12.61
C GLY A 536 25.03 -17.53 13.62
N ASP A 537 25.96 -16.65 13.23
CA ASP A 537 26.50 -15.54 14.04
C ASP A 537 25.47 -14.46 14.44
N THR A 538 24.20 -14.60 14.04
CA THR A 538 23.11 -13.62 14.24
C THR A 538 22.55 -13.57 15.67
N GLY A 539 23.32 -13.99 16.67
CA GLY A 539 22.95 -13.88 18.08
C GLY A 539 21.72 -14.70 18.49
N GLY A 540 21.37 -15.76 17.74
CA GLY A 540 20.24 -16.64 18.01
C GLY A 540 18.88 -16.14 17.52
N ASP A 541 18.82 -15.02 16.81
CA ASP A 541 17.58 -14.57 16.15
C ASP A 541 17.26 -15.43 14.93
N THR A 542 16.12 -16.12 14.99
CA THR A 542 15.61 -16.95 13.92
C THR A 542 14.39 -16.29 13.29
N LEU A 543 14.17 -16.54 11.99
CA LEU A 543 12.96 -16.07 11.32
C LEU A 543 11.70 -16.62 11.99
N GLN A 544 11.73 -17.88 12.44
CA GLN A 544 10.63 -18.59 13.09
C GLN A 544 10.35 -18.11 14.53
N GLY A 545 11.39 -17.65 15.21
CA GLY A 545 11.38 -17.28 16.62
C GLY A 545 11.07 -15.80 16.83
N SER A 546 12.10 -15.05 17.21
CA SER A 546 12.00 -13.65 17.64
C SER A 546 11.49 -12.71 16.54
N ALA A 547 11.95 -12.89 15.29
CA ALA A 547 11.56 -12.03 14.18
C ALA A 547 10.05 -12.12 13.87
N MET A 548 9.47 -13.32 13.86
CA MET A 548 8.03 -13.48 13.62
C MET A 548 7.18 -13.09 14.83
N LEU A 549 7.72 -13.18 16.04
CA LEU A 549 7.05 -12.67 17.24
C LEU A 549 6.92 -11.13 17.18
N LEU A 550 7.92 -10.45 16.61
CA LEU A 550 7.87 -9.01 16.35
C LEU A 550 7.01 -8.62 15.14
N PHE A 551 6.59 -9.56 14.29
CA PHE A 551 5.77 -9.26 13.11
C PHE A 551 4.44 -8.59 13.46
N VAL A 552 3.73 -9.12 14.46
CA VAL A 552 2.42 -8.58 14.86
C VAL A 552 2.54 -7.14 15.37
N PRO A 553 3.37 -6.81 16.38
CA PRO A 553 3.45 -5.45 16.89
C PRO A 553 3.91 -4.43 15.84
N THR A 554 4.78 -4.80 14.90
CA THR A 554 5.21 -3.89 13.82
C THR A 554 4.12 -3.70 12.75
N LEU A 555 3.38 -4.76 12.40
CA LEU A 555 2.21 -4.67 11.53
C LEU A 555 1.18 -3.73 12.15
N LEU A 556 0.93 -3.85 13.44
CA LEU A 556 0.02 -2.97 14.18
C LEU A 556 0.52 -1.52 14.18
N ALA A 557 1.80 -1.30 14.48
CA ALA A 557 2.41 0.02 14.44
C ALA A 557 2.24 0.69 13.07
N ARG A 558 2.55 -0.05 11.99
CA ARG A 558 2.41 0.44 10.61
C ARG A 558 0.95 0.68 10.23
N SER A 559 0.05 -0.20 10.63
CA SER A 559 -1.39 -0.07 10.35
C SER A 559 -1.99 1.15 11.04
N PHE A 560 -1.68 1.35 12.33
CA PHE A 560 -2.14 2.52 13.08
C PHE A 560 -1.51 3.82 12.59
N TYR A 561 -0.23 3.79 12.20
CA TYR A 561 0.43 4.93 11.55
C TYR A 561 -0.36 5.38 10.31
N GLN A 562 -0.64 4.46 9.37
CA GLN A 562 -1.39 4.79 8.14
C GLN A 562 -2.80 5.32 8.46
N LEU A 563 -3.48 4.69 9.43
CA LEU A 563 -4.82 5.08 9.85
C LEU A 563 -4.89 6.51 10.41
N TYR A 564 -3.99 6.82 11.34
CA TYR A 564 -3.98 8.14 11.99
C TYR A 564 -3.39 9.21 11.09
N LYS A 565 -2.44 8.86 10.21
CA LYS A 565 -1.96 9.71 9.12
C LYS A 565 -3.13 10.16 8.24
N ALA A 566 -3.95 9.23 7.75
CA ALA A 566 -5.11 9.55 6.91
C ALA A 566 -6.14 10.44 7.63
N GLY A 567 -6.37 10.20 8.92
CA GLY A 567 -7.27 11.07 9.73
C GLY A 567 -6.75 12.50 9.87
N LEU A 568 -5.44 12.67 9.97
CA LEU A 568 -4.81 13.98 10.09
C LEU A 568 -4.68 14.70 8.74
N TYR A 569 -4.50 13.95 7.64
CA TYR A 569 -4.65 14.44 6.27
C TYR A 569 -6.03 15.04 6.03
N ALA A 570 -7.09 14.37 6.48
CA ALA A 570 -8.45 14.91 6.41
C ALA A 570 -8.63 16.22 7.22
N CYS A 571 -7.79 16.46 8.24
CA CYS A 571 -7.78 17.69 9.04
C CYS A 571 -6.86 18.80 8.48
N LEU A 572 -6.12 18.54 7.39
CA LEU A 572 -5.18 19.47 6.75
C LEU A 572 -4.06 19.99 7.68
N ASP A 573 -3.60 19.19 8.65
CA ASP A 573 -2.63 19.62 9.66
C ASP A 573 -1.16 19.30 9.28
N TRP A 574 -0.77 19.70 8.08
CA TRP A 574 0.49 19.30 7.43
C TRP A 574 1.75 19.72 8.22
N SER A 575 1.76 20.94 8.75
CA SER A 575 2.92 21.48 9.51
C SER A 575 3.23 20.68 10.77
N PHE A 576 2.20 20.22 11.49
CA PHE A 576 2.35 19.37 12.66
C PHE A 576 2.88 17.99 12.26
N MET A 577 2.38 17.43 11.16
CA MET A 577 2.83 16.13 10.64
C MET A 577 4.32 16.15 10.29
N ALA A 578 4.75 17.15 9.52
CA ALA A 578 6.14 17.34 9.16
C ALA A 578 7.05 17.51 10.40
N SER A 579 6.64 18.36 11.35
CA SER A 579 7.42 18.59 12.58
C SER A 579 7.54 17.32 13.43
N THR A 580 6.45 16.56 13.54
CA THR A 580 6.42 15.29 14.29
C THR A 580 7.28 14.23 13.61
N ALA A 581 7.28 14.18 12.27
CA ALA A 581 8.09 13.25 11.51
C ALA A 581 9.59 13.51 11.69
N VAL A 582 10.02 14.77 11.56
CA VAL A 582 11.41 15.18 11.82
C VAL A 582 11.80 14.86 13.26
N ALA A 583 10.93 15.17 14.24
CA ALA A 583 11.18 14.84 15.64
C ALA A 583 11.28 13.33 15.87
N ALA A 584 10.44 12.51 15.25
CA ALA A 584 10.49 11.05 15.34
C ALA A 584 11.79 10.49 14.71
N THR A 585 12.22 11.03 13.57
CA THR A 585 13.49 10.63 12.95
C THR A 585 14.69 10.99 13.84
N VAL A 586 14.71 12.22 14.37
CA VAL A 586 15.87 12.69 15.16
C VAL A 586 15.91 12.06 16.55
N LEU A 587 14.78 12.04 17.26
CA LEU A 587 14.73 11.68 18.68
C LEU A 587 14.44 10.19 18.91
N VAL A 588 13.87 9.48 17.93
CA VAL A 588 13.51 8.06 18.08
C VAL A 588 14.37 7.21 17.16
N PHE A 589 14.36 7.46 15.85
CA PHE A 589 15.05 6.60 14.88
C PHE A 589 16.57 6.55 15.05
N PHE A 590 17.26 7.70 15.08
CA PHE A 590 18.73 7.69 15.17
C PHE A 590 19.25 7.01 16.46
N PRO A 591 18.70 7.28 17.64
CA PRO A 591 19.09 6.55 18.85
C PRO A 591 18.81 5.05 18.76
N THR A 592 17.65 4.65 18.24
CA THR A 592 17.27 3.22 18.21
C THR A 592 18.09 2.43 17.19
N ILE A 593 18.38 3.00 16.02
CA ILE A 593 19.24 2.33 15.04
C ILE A 593 20.69 2.24 15.52
N SER A 594 21.20 3.23 16.27
CA SER A 594 22.52 3.14 16.90
C SER A 594 22.59 2.01 17.93
N ILE A 595 21.55 1.85 18.75
CA ILE A 595 21.44 0.72 19.68
C ILE A 595 21.34 -0.62 18.92
N ALA A 596 20.55 -0.67 17.85
CA ALA A 596 20.41 -1.88 17.03
C ALA A 596 21.74 -2.30 16.37
N ILE A 597 22.51 -1.33 15.85
CA ILE A 597 23.86 -1.57 15.31
C ILE A 597 24.79 -2.15 16.37
N TYR A 598 24.69 -1.69 17.62
CA TYR A 598 25.47 -2.22 18.73
C TYR A 598 25.06 -3.66 19.11
N LEU A 599 23.76 -3.94 19.14
CA LEU A 599 23.22 -5.25 19.49
C LEU A 599 23.44 -6.31 18.40
N LYS A 600 23.55 -5.91 17.14
CA LYS A 600 23.79 -6.79 15.98
C LYS A 600 22.76 -7.93 15.84
N THR A 601 21.50 -7.67 16.17
CA THR A 601 20.42 -8.64 15.99
C THR A 601 19.37 -8.14 15.01
N VAL A 602 18.78 -9.05 14.23
CA VAL A 602 17.74 -8.70 13.23
C VAL A 602 16.52 -8.10 13.92
N SER A 603 16.12 -8.65 15.07
CA SER A 603 15.02 -8.15 15.88
C SER A 603 15.21 -6.69 16.30
N SER A 604 16.43 -6.33 16.72
CA SER A 604 16.72 -4.95 17.12
C SER A 604 16.62 -3.97 15.95
N ILE A 605 17.07 -4.37 14.76
CA ILE A 605 16.95 -3.58 13.53
C ILE A 605 15.47 -3.42 13.14
N LEU A 606 14.69 -4.50 13.19
CA LEU A 606 13.25 -4.46 12.94
C LEU A 606 12.53 -3.52 13.91
N ILE A 607 12.86 -3.54 15.20
CA ILE A 607 12.31 -2.59 16.18
C ILE A 607 12.68 -1.15 15.79
N ALA A 608 13.95 -0.90 15.47
CA ALA A 608 14.42 0.43 15.08
C ALA A 608 13.71 0.99 13.82
N MET A 609 13.38 0.13 12.86
CA MET A 609 12.67 0.51 11.63
C MET A 609 11.25 1.05 11.89
N TYR A 610 10.50 0.43 12.81
CA TYR A 610 9.05 0.69 12.99
C TYR A 610 8.69 1.47 14.25
N LEU A 611 9.58 1.57 15.23
CA LEU A 611 9.33 2.37 16.43
C LEU A 611 9.03 3.85 16.12
N PRO A 612 9.70 4.53 15.17
CA PRO A 612 9.33 5.90 14.78
C PRO A 612 7.90 6.00 14.26
N MET A 613 7.43 5.02 13.48
CA MET A 613 6.05 4.97 12.99
C MET A 613 5.04 4.83 14.12
N LEU A 614 5.32 3.99 15.12
CA LEU A 614 4.48 3.84 16.31
C LEU A 614 4.36 5.17 17.07
N MET A 615 5.48 5.87 17.26
CA MET A 615 5.51 7.17 17.96
C MET A 615 4.72 8.23 17.18
N MET A 616 4.88 8.28 15.85
CA MET A 616 4.07 9.14 14.98
C MET A 616 2.59 8.79 15.06
N ALA A 617 2.23 7.49 15.06
CA ALA A 617 0.85 7.03 15.19
C ALA A 617 0.19 7.56 16.47
N ILE A 618 0.88 7.46 17.62
CA ILE A 618 0.39 7.97 18.90
C ILE A 618 0.20 9.49 18.86
N ALA A 619 1.20 10.23 18.36
CA ALA A 619 1.13 11.68 18.23
C ALA A 619 -0.04 12.12 17.32
N PHE A 620 -0.24 11.43 16.18
CA PHE A 620 -1.33 11.71 15.24
C PHE A 620 -2.70 11.38 15.83
N LEU A 621 -2.85 10.28 16.56
CA LEU A 621 -4.09 9.97 17.26
C LEU A 621 -4.48 11.07 18.26
N LEU A 622 -3.53 11.51 19.10
CA LEU A 622 -3.76 12.56 20.09
C LEU A 622 -4.12 13.88 19.40
N ARG A 623 -3.42 14.23 18.33
CA ARG A 623 -3.67 15.45 17.55
C ARG A 623 -5.04 15.42 16.87
N THR A 624 -5.38 14.33 16.19
CA THR A 624 -6.67 14.16 15.51
C THR A 624 -7.83 14.21 16.50
N ARG A 625 -7.71 13.57 17.67
CA ARG A 625 -8.71 13.69 18.76
C ARG A 625 -8.90 15.13 19.22
N ARG A 626 -7.81 15.89 19.39
CA ARG A 626 -7.87 17.31 19.77
C ARG A 626 -8.52 18.15 18.69
N ASN A 627 -8.20 17.91 17.42
CA ASN A 627 -8.78 18.60 16.27
C ASN A 627 -10.29 18.34 16.18
N ILE A 628 -10.73 17.08 16.30
CA ILE A 628 -12.17 16.73 16.34
C ILE A 628 -12.89 17.44 17.49
N LYS A 629 -12.31 17.48 18.70
CA LYS A 629 -12.92 18.19 19.84
C LYS A 629 -13.08 19.68 19.56
N ARG A 630 -12.08 20.30 18.93
CA ARG A 630 -12.09 21.73 18.55
C ARG A 630 -13.13 22.02 17.47
N MET A 631 -13.20 21.20 16.42
CA MET A 631 -14.21 21.27 15.36
C MET A 631 -15.63 21.26 15.95
N LEU A 632 -15.91 20.34 16.88
CA LEU A 632 -17.22 20.23 17.52
C LEU A 632 -17.55 21.41 18.45
N SER A 633 -16.55 22.08 19.00
CA SER A 633 -16.73 23.31 19.78
C SER A 633 -16.80 24.59 18.94
N GLY A 634 -16.74 24.49 17.61
CA GLY A 634 -16.69 25.66 16.72
C GLY A 634 -15.40 26.49 16.86
N GLN A 635 -14.33 25.90 17.41
CA GLN A 635 -13.04 26.59 17.52
C GLN A 635 -12.28 26.50 16.20
N ARG A 636 -11.64 27.60 15.81
CA ARG A 636 -10.81 27.65 14.61
C ARG A 636 -9.65 26.67 14.66
N GLY A 637 -9.29 26.12 13.51
CA GLY A 637 -8.22 25.13 13.36
C GLY A 637 -7.48 25.20 12.03
N PRO A 638 -6.50 24.30 11.80
CA PRO A 638 -5.79 24.22 10.52
C PRO A 638 -6.74 24.03 9.32
N TRP A 639 -7.83 23.27 9.48
CA TRP A 639 -8.84 23.05 8.45
C TRP A 639 -9.59 24.30 7.97
N GLU A 640 -9.63 25.38 8.77
CA GLU A 640 -10.34 26.62 8.43
C GLU A 640 -9.46 27.66 7.75
N LYS A 641 -8.13 27.57 7.84
CA LYS A 641 -7.22 28.52 7.18
C LYS A 641 -7.14 28.29 5.66
N GLU A 642 -7.91 27.34 5.16
CA GLU A 642 -7.66 26.66 3.89
C GLU A 642 -8.89 26.45 3.01
N LEU A 643 -10.09 26.64 3.57
CA LEU A 643 -11.38 26.72 2.90
C LEU A 643 -11.73 28.20 2.71
#